data_AF-A0A9P0II25-F1
#
_entry.id   AF-A0A9P0II25-F1
#
_cell.length_a   1.000
_cell.length_b   1.000
_cell.length_c   1.000
_cell.angle_alpha   90.00
_cell.angle_beta   90.00
_cell.angle_gamma   90.00
#
_symmetry.space_group_name_H-M   'P 1'
#
loop_
_entity.id
_entity.type
_entity.pdbx_description
1 polymer ?
#
loop_
_entity_poly.entity_id
_entity_poly.type
_entity_poly.pdbx_seq_one_letter_code
_entity_poly.pdbx_strand_id
1 'polypeptide(L)'
;MPLVSPCQKCIAVNINRIVVPALVELGTESVILDCDYNTGETPGPGLVIKWFFNGSTGLVYQWIPPLQPQVIGLLKGKVDMSFKISDEPLQAYRAIKIINPGTHLSGNYTCVASTFIAEDSQTGSMLVYSPGKSFHFDQEKKYVFLVTLKCVAEYLYPRPVMTILSKGKPLERAITDMRMDSWGMYTVETTALVHDDDVTSPWEEFVCVLSLPLANYTTNRTTVYYPGLMPTHSASIEVKKPMEHQAASTMRLKYTYILVLILAPLIISAYNYEEDDEFATVEDDTDYRGGRILWPYPLKQNNTGSARDSDSFRDIEEMVRGAVSERQRRFLHLSPKSKNMVVDTMMQFVSQHPQNNAKDPLDFLRDTYPLPKGYSSPLDEYDYVIVGGGTAGSVLAARLTEDKPKVMVLVIEAGRPETSKDQRCFWPRGKALGGTSVINYMLYTRGRPQDWDRIAADGNYGWNYDEVLKYYIKSEKSEIKKYKNLPYRGRDGELTVENISFKTGLVEAFLAAGRENGHPTVDYNAPDQVGFGYVQATQIKGHRMSAAKAFLHPHKRRRNLHILTDARATKVIIDPQSKRAYAVEYVKDGVKRIVRCRREIILSAGPIASPQLLMLSGIGPAEHLKSLGIPVLVNLQVGRVLYDHIAFPGVIFKLNTTNASLLEPKVATFSNLIQWLQFGEGLLTTAGGIEGIGYLKTSVSQDPENVPDIELISMAGSLNIDSGGALRESWRLSKPIFDSIYGSLYGKDTWSAVIMLTHPKSKGYLELRDSNPFSHPKLYGNYLTEPQDMATMLEAIKHVIRLGQSSAFAKYNPKLFLGEYPACKNFVPGSDPYWECAIRSMVITLHHQIATCRMGPLSDPYAVVDPELRVYGVDGLRVVDSSVIPRPTNAHTAAPAIMIGEKGADLIKKTWLNVFS
;
A
#
# COMPACT_ATOMS: atom_id res chain seq x y z
N MET A 1 5.62 15.92 65.64
CA MET A 1 6.91 16.52 65.21
C MET A 1 6.83 16.84 63.72
N PRO A 2 7.67 17.74 63.18
CA PRO A 2 7.27 18.59 62.06
C PRO A 2 7.46 17.99 60.66
N LEU A 3 6.73 18.60 59.72
CA LEU A 3 6.97 18.75 58.28
C LEU A 3 8.23 18.05 57.71
N VAL A 4 8.01 17.08 56.83
CA VAL A 4 8.96 16.73 55.76
C VAL A 4 8.54 17.50 54.50
N SER A 5 9.50 18.12 53.80
CA SER A 5 9.26 19.02 52.68
C SER A 5 8.78 18.30 51.41
N PRO A 6 8.08 19.01 50.49
CA PRO A 6 7.97 18.54 49.11
C PRO A 6 9.35 18.34 48.48
N CYS A 7 9.46 17.43 47.51
CA CYS A 7 10.72 17.11 46.85
C CYS A 7 11.23 18.31 46.03
N GLN A 8 12.26 18.99 46.54
CA GLN A 8 12.98 19.99 45.73
C GLN A 8 13.79 19.27 44.65
N LYS A 9 13.77 19.83 43.43
CA LYS A 9 14.54 19.39 42.24
C LYS A 9 14.01 18.11 41.55
N CYS A 10 12.74 18.13 41.14
CA CYS A 10 12.38 17.50 39.86
C CYS A 10 13.16 18.21 38.72
N ILE A 11 13.81 17.46 37.84
CA ILE A 11 14.61 18.02 36.73
C ILE A 11 13.65 18.43 35.61
N ALA A 12 13.27 19.71 35.58
CA ALA A 12 12.51 20.28 34.47
C ALA A 12 13.43 20.74 33.33
N VAL A 13 12.93 20.58 32.10
CA VAL A 13 13.26 21.48 30.98
C VAL A 13 12.14 22.53 30.90
N ASN A 14 12.49 23.79 30.70
CA ASN A 14 11.54 24.90 30.66
C ASN A 14 12.06 25.97 29.68
N ILE A 15 11.22 26.40 28.74
CA ILE A 15 11.52 27.48 27.80
C ILE A 15 11.33 28.80 28.54
N ASN A 16 12.43 29.47 28.91
CA ASN A 16 12.38 30.78 29.56
C ASN A 16 11.68 31.81 28.66
N ARG A 17 11.91 31.72 27.34
CA ARG A 17 11.26 32.53 26.29
C ARG A 17 11.51 31.95 24.90
N ILE A 18 10.57 32.18 23.99
CA ILE A 18 10.76 32.07 22.54
C ILE A 18 10.94 33.46 21.93
N VAL A 19 11.85 33.61 20.96
CA VAL A 19 12.08 34.86 20.23
C VAL A 19 11.79 34.61 18.76
N VAL A 20 10.66 35.14 18.27
CA VAL A 20 10.25 35.14 16.87
C VAL A 20 9.89 36.58 16.49
N PRO A 21 10.60 37.22 15.54
CA PRO A 21 10.30 38.59 15.15
C PRO A 21 8.91 38.71 14.49
N ALA A 22 8.04 39.51 15.09
CA ALA A 22 6.64 39.66 14.67
C ALA A 22 6.49 40.18 13.22
N LEU A 23 7.40 41.06 12.79
CA LEU A 23 7.44 41.66 11.47
C LEU A 23 8.86 41.55 10.89
N VAL A 24 8.95 41.13 9.63
CA VAL A 24 10.19 41.06 8.86
C VAL A 24 9.92 41.58 7.45
N GLU A 25 10.79 42.42 6.92
CA GLU A 25 10.62 42.95 5.56
C GLU A 25 11.22 41.99 4.51
N LEU A 26 10.49 41.75 3.42
CA LEU A 26 10.91 40.91 2.31
C LEU A 26 12.16 41.48 1.63
N GLY A 27 13.31 40.83 1.86
CA GLY A 27 14.63 41.31 1.45
C GLY A 27 15.64 41.39 2.60
N THR A 28 15.19 41.23 3.85
CA THR A 28 16.06 41.03 5.02
C THR A 28 17.02 39.85 4.80
N GLU A 29 18.33 40.04 4.99
CA GLU A 29 19.35 39.02 4.68
C GLU A 29 19.20 37.74 5.52
N SER A 30 18.90 37.87 6.81
CA SER A 30 18.59 36.73 7.68
C SER A 30 17.76 37.13 8.89
N VAL A 31 17.00 36.19 9.44
CA VAL A 31 16.23 36.31 10.68
C VAL A 31 16.59 35.16 11.62
N ILE A 32 16.71 35.45 12.92
CA ILE A 32 17.01 34.46 13.95
C ILE A 32 15.75 34.18 14.76
N LEU A 33 15.43 32.89 14.93
CA LEU A 33 14.41 32.40 15.85
C LEU A 33 15.12 31.72 17.01
N ASP A 34 15.07 32.26 18.23
CA ASP A 34 15.71 31.66 19.42
C ASP A 34 14.67 30.95 20.31
N CYS A 35 15.10 29.86 20.94
CA CYS A 35 14.33 29.09 21.90
C CYS A 35 15.19 28.92 23.15
N ASP A 36 15.01 29.85 24.08
CA ASP A 36 15.90 30.07 25.22
C ASP A 36 15.40 29.24 26.41
N TYR A 37 15.85 28.00 26.53
CA TYR A 37 15.43 27.09 27.60
C TYR A 37 16.49 26.87 28.67
N ASN A 38 16.03 26.52 29.86
CA ASN A 38 16.85 26.03 30.96
C ASN A 38 16.60 24.52 31.15
N THR A 39 17.66 23.76 31.42
CA THR A 39 17.60 22.41 31.99
C THR A 39 18.21 22.49 33.39
N GLY A 40 17.51 22.00 34.41
CA GLY A 40 17.95 22.10 35.81
C GLY A 40 19.34 21.51 36.10
N GLU A 41 19.80 21.64 37.36
CA GLU A 41 21.19 21.42 37.84
C GLU A 41 21.90 20.13 37.40
N THR A 42 21.19 19.12 36.92
CA THR A 42 21.77 18.02 36.14
C THR A 42 21.05 17.90 34.79
N PRO A 43 21.74 18.05 33.64
CA PRO A 43 21.10 17.90 32.34
C PRO A 43 20.69 16.45 32.13
N GLY A 44 19.38 16.21 32.10
CA GLY A 44 18.82 14.88 31.85
C GLY A 44 19.25 14.34 30.48
N PRO A 45 19.52 13.02 30.35
CA PRO A 45 19.83 12.43 29.06
C PRO A 45 18.66 12.58 28.08
N GLY A 46 18.97 12.64 26.78
CA GLY A 46 17.95 12.68 25.72
C GLY A 46 17.29 14.04 25.50
N LEU A 47 18.01 15.15 25.71
CA LEU A 47 17.56 16.49 25.29
C LEU A 47 17.35 16.55 23.77
N VAL A 48 16.19 17.05 23.33
CA VAL A 48 15.83 17.25 21.91
C VAL A 48 15.10 18.58 21.75
N ILE A 49 15.57 19.42 20.84
CA ILE A 49 14.90 20.67 20.45
C ILE A 49 14.26 20.48 19.09
N LYS A 50 13.01 20.91 18.96
CA LYS A 50 12.18 20.77 17.75
C LYS A 50 11.54 22.11 17.43
N TRP A 51 11.38 22.42 16.16
CA TRP A 51 10.51 23.51 15.72
C TRP A 51 9.49 23.03 14.70
N PHE A 52 8.29 23.59 14.77
CA PHE A 52 7.14 23.34 13.89
C PHE A 52 6.61 24.67 13.32
N PHE A 53 5.91 24.61 12.19
CA PHE A 53 5.37 25.79 11.50
C PHE A 53 3.86 25.65 11.25
N ASN A 54 3.10 26.73 11.48
CA ASN A 54 1.64 26.84 11.35
C ASN A 54 0.86 25.69 11.99
N GLY A 55 1.29 25.22 13.17
CA GLY A 55 0.65 24.11 13.89
C GLY A 55 0.72 22.75 13.18
N SER A 56 1.45 22.65 12.07
CA SER A 56 1.58 21.40 11.33
C SER A 56 2.38 20.36 12.12
N THR A 57 2.03 19.09 11.95
CA THR A 57 2.82 17.95 12.46
C THR A 57 4.17 17.78 11.74
N GLY A 58 4.44 18.61 10.73
CA GLY A 58 5.70 18.68 10.01
C GLY A 58 6.78 19.39 10.83
N LEU A 59 7.70 18.60 11.39
CA LEU A 59 8.96 19.07 11.95
C LEU A 59 9.74 19.85 10.88
N VAL A 60 10.12 21.10 11.16
CA VAL A 60 10.89 21.95 10.22
C VAL A 60 12.38 22.05 10.58
N TYR A 61 12.70 21.89 11.86
CA TYR A 61 14.06 21.88 12.39
C TYR A 61 14.11 20.97 13.63
N GLN A 62 15.19 20.20 13.78
CA GLN A 62 15.47 19.43 14.99
C GLN A 62 16.95 19.50 15.35
N TRP A 63 17.24 19.55 16.65
CA TRP A 63 18.57 19.36 17.19
C TRP A 63 18.55 18.35 18.34
N ILE A 64 19.57 17.49 18.40
CA ILE A 64 19.80 16.51 19.46
C ILE A 64 21.28 16.63 19.86
N PRO A 65 21.63 17.28 20.98
CA PRO A 65 23.02 17.42 21.39
C PRO A 65 23.68 16.03 21.62
N PRO A 66 24.96 15.83 21.25
CA PRO A 66 25.91 16.79 20.66
C PRO A 66 25.94 16.75 19.11
N LEU A 67 24.92 16.20 18.45
CA LEU A 67 24.89 16.08 16.99
C LEU A 67 24.72 17.45 16.31
N GLN A 68 24.97 17.50 15.01
CA GLN A 68 24.57 18.64 14.17
C GLN A 68 23.04 18.70 14.02
N PRO A 69 22.44 19.89 13.89
CA PRO A 69 21.01 20.02 13.65
C PRO A 69 20.59 19.45 12.28
N GLN A 70 19.29 19.21 12.13
CA GLN A 70 18.65 18.69 10.92
C GLN A 70 17.49 19.60 10.50
N VAL A 71 17.36 19.89 9.21
CA VAL A 71 16.32 20.77 8.66
C VAL A 71 15.51 20.07 7.59
N ILE A 72 14.19 20.20 7.71
CA ILE A 72 13.17 19.41 7.03
C ILE A 72 12.05 20.38 6.57
N GLY A 73 11.21 19.96 5.63
CA GLY A 73 10.08 20.77 5.16
C GLY A 73 10.52 22.09 4.50
N LEU A 74 9.73 23.16 4.71
CA LEU A 74 9.91 24.45 4.03
C LEU A 74 11.20 25.23 4.38
N LEU A 75 11.87 24.88 5.49
CA LEU A 75 13.14 25.52 5.88
C LEU A 75 14.36 24.89 5.18
N LYS A 76 14.21 23.80 4.43
CA LYS A 76 15.32 23.07 3.81
C LYS A 76 16.03 23.91 2.75
N GLY A 77 17.33 24.15 2.95
CA GLY A 77 18.14 25.05 2.12
C GLY A 77 17.92 26.55 2.41
N LYS A 78 17.18 26.88 3.47
CA LYS A 78 16.93 28.25 3.96
C LYS A 78 17.49 28.52 5.36
N VAL A 79 18.23 27.59 5.95
CA VAL A 79 18.81 27.72 7.30
C VAL A 79 20.33 27.63 7.25
N ASP A 80 20.99 28.51 8.00
CA ASP A 80 22.43 28.44 8.27
C ASP A 80 22.72 27.28 9.24
N MET A 81 23.01 26.10 8.69
CA MET A 81 23.32 24.89 9.47
C MET A 81 24.60 25.00 10.31
N SER A 82 25.42 26.04 10.09
CA SER A 82 26.65 26.29 10.84
C SER A 82 26.46 27.25 12.01
N PHE A 83 25.32 27.96 12.05
CA PHE A 83 25.04 28.97 13.06
C PHE A 83 24.89 28.35 14.45
N LYS A 84 25.64 28.91 15.40
CA LYS A 84 25.46 28.69 16.84
C LYS A 84 25.06 29.99 17.51
N ILE A 85 24.17 29.91 18.48
CA ILE A 85 23.80 31.05 19.36
C ILE A 85 24.61 31.05 20.67
N SER A 86 25.30 29.94 20.98
CA SER A 86 26.12 29.78 22.17
C SER A 86 27.26 28.78 21.92
N ASP A 87 28.35 28.87 22.68
CA ASP A 87 29.40 27.85 22.71
C ASP A 87 29.09 26.72 23.72
N GLU A 88 28.09 26.89 24.58
CA GLU A 88 27.65 25.86 25.53
C GLU A 88 27.08 24.62 24.79
N PRO A 89 27.61 23.41 24.99
CA PRO A 89 27.28 22.23 24.17
C PRO A 89 25.79 21.85 24.15
N LEU A 90 25.04 22.20 25.20
CA LEU A 90 23.60 21.91 25.33
C LEU A 90 22.70 23.10 24.94
N GLN A 91 23.26 24.22 24.49
CA GLN A 91 22.54 25.42 24.03
C GLN A 91 22.89 25.82 22.58
N ALA A 92 24.05 25.37 22.07
CA ALA A 92 24.66 25.82 20.82
C ALA A 92 23.72 25.99 19.61
N TYR A 93 22.89 24.98 19.28
CA TYR A 93 22.00 25.00 18.11
C TYR A 93 20.51 25.02 18.49
N ARG A 94 20.15 25.65 19.62
CA ARG A 94 18.73 25.86 20.00
C ARG A 94 17.99 26.83 19.08
N ALA A 95 18.72 27.79 18.51
CA ALA A 95 18.21 28.84 17.63
C ALA A 95 18.38 28.49 16.15
N ILE A 96 17.45 28.98 15.33
CA ILE A 96 17.47 28.84 13.87
C ILE A 96 17.82 30.19 13.25
N LYS A 97 18.87 30.26 12.43
CA LYS A 97 19.12 31.42 11.56
C LYS A 97 18.64 31.11 10.14
N ILE A 98 17.52 31.71 9.76
CA ILE A 98 16.90 31.60 8.43
C ILE A 98 17.53 32.66 7.50
N ILE A 99 18.02 32.25 6.33
CA ILE A 99 18.66 33.11 5.32
C ILE A 99 17.64 33.48 4.24
N ASN A 100 17.53 34.77 3.91
CA ASN A 100 16.62 35.34 2.92
C ASN A 100 15.18 34.81 3.07
N PRO A 101 14.49 35.11 4.19
CA PRO A 101 13.10 34.77 4.41
C PRO A 101 12.17 35.37 3.34
N GLY A 102 11.21 34.56 2.87
CA GLY A 102 10.18 34.97 1.91
C GLY A 102 8.80 35.06 2.54
N THR A 103 7.84 35.66 1.85
CA THR A 103 6.43 35.82 2.30
C THR A 103 5.78 34.50 2.74
N HIS A 104 6.11 33.39 2.07
CA HIS A 104 5.69 32.02 2.39
C HIS A 104 6.21 31.48 3.75
N LEU A 105 7.12 32.19 4.42
CA LEU A 105 7.55 31.91 5.80
C LEU A 105 6.72 32.69 6.84
N SER A 106 5.66 33.40 6.43
CA SER A 106 4.74 34.05 7.36
C SER A 106 3.88 33.02 8.08
N GLY A 107 3.91 33.00 9.40
CA GLY A 107 3.14 32.05 10.20
C GLY A 107 3.59 31.92 11.65
N ASN A 108 3.01 30.95 12.33
CA ASN A 108 3.29 30.60 13.72
C ASN A 108 4.45 29.59 13.79
N TYR A 109 5.47 29.90 14.59
CA TYR A 109 6.63 29.05 14.84
C TYR A 109 6.58 28.55 16.28
N THR A 110 6.41 27.23 16.45
CA THR A 110 6.35 26.58 17.76
C THR A 110 7.67 25.89 18.03
N CYS A 111 8.40 26.32 19.06
CA CYS A 111 9.52 25.55 19.62
C CYS A 111 8.99 24.55 20.65
N VAL A 112 9.59 23.35 20.68
CA VAL A 112 9.37 22.33 21.70
C VAL A 112 10.74 21.87 22.21
N ALA A 113 10.95 21.93 23.52
CA ALA A 113 12.15 21.46 24.20
C ALA A 113 11.82 20.23 25.04
N SER A 114 12.39 19.08 24.67
CA SER A 114 12.05 17.75 25.21
C SER A 114 13.21 17.09 25.92
N THR A 115 12.92 16.28 26.94
CA THR A 115 13.81 15.29 27.54
C THR A 115 13.06 13.95 27.67
N PHE A 116 13.68 12.90 28.23
CA PHE A 116 12.96 11.64 28.48
C PHE A 116 11.84 11.74 29.54
N ILE A 117 11.78 12.81 30.34
CA ILE A 117 10.88 12.92 31.52
C ILE A 117 10.05 14.21 31.59
N ALA A 118 10.37 15.21 30.78
CA ALA A 118 9.69 16.50 30.72
C ALA A 118 9.78 17.09 29.31
N GLU A 119 8.74 17.79 28.87
CA GLU A 119 8.68 18.54 27.62
C GLU A 119 7.97 19.87 27.89
N ASP A 120 8.43 20.94 27.25
CA ASP A 120 7.81 22.27 27.27
C ASP A 120 7.76 22.86 25.85
N SER A 121 6.81 23.76 25.58
CA SER A 121 6.57 24.33 24.25
C SER A 121 6.06 25.76 24.29
N GLN A 122 6.56 26.60 23.38
CA GLN A 122 6.09 27.98 23.19
C GLN A 122 5.95 28.29 21.70
N THR A 123 5.10 29.26 21.37
CA THR A 123 4.83 29.68 19.99
C THR A 123 4.98 31.19 19.85
N GLY A 124 5.67 31.63 18.80
CA GLY A 124 5.70 33.03 18.36
C GLY A 124 5.34 33.14 16.88
N SER A 125 4.77 34.27 16.46
CA SER A 125 4.31 34.49 15.08
C SER A 125 5.27 35.45 14.35
N MET A 126 5.51 35.20 13.06
CA MET A 126 6.26 36.08 12.17
C MET A 126 5.43 36.40 10.93
N LEU A 127 5.31 37.66 10.56
CA LEU A 127 4.79 38.11 9.25
C LEU A 127 5.96 38.66 8.42
N VAL A 128 6.26 37.99 7.30
CA VAL A 128 7.21 38.49 6.30
C VAL A 128 6.43 39.34 5.30
N TYR A 129 6.43 40.66 5.49
CA TYR A 129 5.66 41.61 4.69
C TYR A 129 6.49 42.19 3.53
N SER A 130 5.84 42.74 2.50
CA SER A 130 6.51 43.47 1.43
C SER A 130 5.77 44.78 1.15
N PRO A 131 6.44 45.95 1.26
CA PRO A 131 5.84 47.27 1.06
C PRO A 131 5.56 47.62 -0.42
N GLY A 132 5.81 46.69 -1.35
CA GLY A 132 5.71 46.89 -2.79
C GLY A 132 7.05 47.23 -3.43
N LYS A 133 7.25 46.80 -4.68
CA LYS A 133 8.48 47.06 -5.46
C LYS A 133 8.36 48.33 -6.32
N SER A 134 7.13 48.67 -6.68
CA SER A 134 6.74 49.85 -7.48
C SER A 134 5.54 50.48 -6.79
N PHE A 135 5.51 51.82 -6.72
CA PHE A 135 4.38 52.59 -6.19
C PHE A 135 4.35 53.97 -6.84
N HIS A 136 3.44 54.11 -7.80
CA HIS A 136 3.32 55.24 -8.73
C HIS A 136 1.91 55.84 -8.64
N PHE A 137 1.81 57.15 -8.86
CA PHE A 137 0.53 57.84 -8.90
C PHE A 137 0.53 58.89 -10.02
N ASP A 138 -0.05 58.49 -11.14
CA ASP A 138 0.00 59.20 -12.41
C ASP A 138 -1.37 59.80 -12.76
N GLN A 139 -1.37 60.75 -13.69
CA GLN A 139 -2.58 61.39 -14.20
C GLN A 139 -2.61 61.35 -15.73
N GLU A 140 -3.70 60.84 -16.30
CA GLU A 140 -3.95 60.81 -17.75
C GLU A 140 -5.15 61.71 -18.10
N LYS A 141 -4.94 62.75 -18.92
CA LYS A 141 -6.03 63.59 -19.45
C LYS A 141 -6.39 63.15 -20.87
N LYS A 142 -7.43 62.31 -20.99
CA LYS A 142 -7.93 61.76 -22.28
C LYS A 142 -8.96 62.66 -22.97
N TYR A 143 -9.62 63.56 -22.23
CA TYR A 143 -10.59 64.52 -22.76
C TYR A 143 -10.37 65.90 -22.08
N VAL A 144 -10.83 66.97 -22.74
CA VAL A 144 -10.52 68.36 -22.33
C VAL A 144 -11.04 68.71 -20.92
N PHE A 145 -12.10 68.03 -20.47
CA PHE A 145 -12.84 68.29 -19.22
C PHE A 145 -12.81 67.12 -18.20
N LEU A 146 -11.99 66.09 -18.45
CA LEU A 146 -11.95 64.87 -17.62
C LEU A 146 -10.53 64.34 -17.44
N VAL A 147 -10.09 64.25 -16.18
CA VAL A 147 -8.79 63.68 -15.78
C VAL A 147 -8.99 62.31 -15.15
N THR A 148 -8.15 61.36 -15.56
CA THR A 148 -8.06 60.01 -14.98
C THR A 148 -6.87 59.98 -14.04
N LEU A 149 -7.13 59.94 -12.73
CA LEU A 149 -6.10 59.72 -11.71
C LEU A 149 -5.89 58.21 -11.57
N LYS A 150 -4.66 57.73 -11.76
CA LYS A 150 -4.31 56.30 -11.75
C LYS A 150 -3.17 56.04 -10.78
N CYS A 151 -3.48 55.37 -9.68
CA CYS A 151 -2.50 54.94 -8.68
C CYS A 151 -2.25 53.43 -8.81
N VAL A 152 -0.98 53.01 -8.86
CA VAL A 152 -0.59 51.60 -9.06
C VAL A 152 0.52 51.21 -8.08
N ALA A 153 0.37 50.05 -7.44
CA ALA A 153 1.40 49.44 -6.62
C ALA A 153 1.49 47.93 -6.85
N GLU A 154 2.69 47.38 -6.99
CA GLU A 154 2.93 45.96 -7.32
C GLU A 154 3.84 45.27 -6.30
N TYR A 155 3.74 43.94 -6.21
CA TYR A 155 4.49 43.08 -5.28
C TYR A 155 4.23 43.39 -3.79
N LEU A 156 2.97 43.64 -3.44
CA LEU A 156 2.52 43.90 -2.07
C LEU A 156 2.18 42.60 -1.32
N TYR A 157 2.52 42.51 -0.03
CA TYR A 157 2.06 41.44 0.85
C TYR A 157 2.09 41.90 2.33
N PRO A 158 1.10 41.55 3.18
CA PRO A 158 -0.14 40.81 2.90
C PRO A 158 -1.17 41.69 2.16
N ARG A 159 -2.46 41.34 2.22
CA ARG A 159 -3.52 42.02 1.44
C ARG A 159 -3.55 43.55 1.71
N PRO A 160 -3.33 44.39 0.68
CA PRO A 160 -3.31 45.85 0.82
C PRO A 160 -4.70 46.49 0.80
N VAL A 161 -4.74 47.76 1.22
CA VAL A 161 -5.85 48.71 1.03
C VAL A 161 -5.29 49.96 0.37
N MET A 162 -5.94 50.46 -0.68
CA MET A 162 -5.50 51.66 -1.40
C MET A 162 -6.66 52.60 -1.70
N THR A 163 -6.48 53.89 -1.41
CA THR A 163 -7.52 54.92 -1.45
C THR A 163 -6.96 56.23 -2.00
N ILE A 164 -7.64 56.85 -2.97
CA ILE A 164 -7.33 58.21 -3.42
C ILE A 164 -8.18 59.20 -2.62
N LEU A 165 -7.53 60.19 -2.03
CA LEU A 165 -8.13 61.30 -1.27
C LEU A 165 -8.02 62.61 -2.07
N SER A 166 -9.04 63.48 -1.96
CA SER A 166 -8.88 64.93 -2.15
C SER A 166 -9.26 65.65 -0.86
N LYS A 167 -8.50 66.69 -0.47
CA LYS A 167 -8.74 67.48 0.75
C LYS A 167 -8.96 66.61 2.02
N GLY A 168 -8.29 65.46 2.09
CA GLY A 168 -8.41 64.48 3.18
C GLY A 168 -9.66 63.57 3.14
N LYS A 169 -10.53 63.66 2.12
CA LYS A 169 -11.71 62.80 1.94
C LYS A 169 -11.54 61.81 0.78
N PRO A 170 -11.99 60.55 0.89
CA PRO A 170 -12.00 59.60 -0.23
C PRO A 170 -12.84 60.09 -1.42
N LEU A 171 -12.39 59.78 -2.64
CA LEU A 171 -13.17 60.03 -3.86
C LEU A 171 -14.22 58.92 -4.06
N GLU A 172 -15.50 59.29 -4.03
CA GLU A 172 -16.63 58.35 -4.17
C GLU A 172 -16.68 57.59 -5.51
N ARG A 173 -16.01 58.12 -6.55
CA ARG A 173 -15.91 57.52 -7.90
C ARG A 173 -14.56 56.82 -8.17
N ALA A 174 -13.81 56.47 -7.12
CA ALA A 174 -12.60 55.66 -7.25
C ALA A 174 -12.93 54.17 -7.39
N ILE A 175 -12.39 53.52 -8.42
CA ILE A 175 -12.50 52.07 -8.68
C ILE A 175 -11.14 51.43 -8.40
N THR A 176 -11.09 50.45 -7.51
CA THR A 176 -9.87 49.70 -7.20
C THR A 176 -9.95 48.29 -7.77
N ASP A 177 -9.12 48.00 -8.77
CA ASP A 177 -8.80 46.62 -9.20
C ASP A 177 -7.66 46.07 -8.32
N MET A 178 -7.72 44.78 -8.01
CA MET A 178 -6.78 44.09 -7.16
C MET A 178 -6.55 42.67 -7.69
N ARG A 179 -5.31 42.38 -8.09
CA ARG A 179 -4.91 41.10 -8.67
C ARG A 179 -3.88 40.44 -7.78
N MET A 180 -4.01 39.15 -7.56
CA MET A 180 -3.05 38.34 -6.80
C MET A 180 -2.37 37.37 -7.76
N ASP A 181 -1.05 37.24 -7.67
CA ASP A 181 -0.28 36.30 -8.49
C ASP A 181 -0.26 34.88 -7.89
N SER A 182 0.38 33.93 -8.58
CA SER A 182 0.53 32.54 -8.12
C SER A 182 1.44 32.38 -6.89
N TRP A 183 2.05 33.45 -6.39
CA TRP A 183 2.92 33.49 -5.21
C TRP A 183 2.26 34.20 -4.02
N GLY A 184 1.00 34.64 -4.17
CA GLY A 184 0.24 35.36 -3.15
C GLY A 184 0.55 36.85 -3.06
N MET A 185 1.32 37.40 -4.00
CA MET A 185 1.67 38.82 -4.06
C MET A 185 0.55 39.61 -4.73
N TYR A 186 0.23 40.78 -4.19
CA TYR A 186 -0.81 41.66 -4.68
C TYR A 186 -0.25 42.75 -5.61
N THR A 187 -0.98 43.02 -6.68
CA THR A 187 -0.92 44.26 -7.45
C THR A 187 -2.27 44.97 -7.32
N VAL A 188 -2.24 46.28 -7.05
CA VAL A 188 -3.43 47.11 -6.87
C VAL A 188 -3.37 48.27 -7.86
N GLU A 189 -4.51 48.54 -8.51
CA GLU A 189 -4.70 49.72 -9.35
C GLU A 189 -5.97 50.44 -8.91
N THR A 190 -5.84 51.64 -8.33
CA THR A 190 -6.96 52.51 -8.02
C THR A 190 -7.03 53.61 -9.07
N THR A 191 -8.12 53.63 -9.85
CA THR A 191 -8.40 54.63 -10.87
C THR A 191 -9.61 55.46 -10.46
N ALA A 192 -9.48 56.79 -10.46
CA ALA A 192 -10.58 57.73 -10.21
C ALA A 192 -10.75 58.69 -11.40
N LEU A 193 -12.00 58.96 -11.78
CA LEU A 193 -12.35 59.96 -12.78
C LEU A 193 -12.79 61.25 -12.08
N VAL A 194 -12.15 62.37 -12.45
CA VAL A 194 -12.40 63.70 -11.88
C VAL A 194 -12.78 64.65 -13.03
N HIS A 195 -13.91 65.33 -12.93
CA HIS A 195 -14.30 66.38 -13.88
C HIS A 195 -13.59 67.69 -13.53
N ASP A 196 -13.28 68.53 -14.52
CA ASP A 196 -12.69 69.85 -14.27
C ASP A 196 -13.59 70.72 -13.36
N ASP A 197 -14.92 70.54 -13.40
CA ASP A 197 -15.89 71.23 -12.52
C ASP A 197 -15.93 70.73 -11.07
N ASP A 198 -15.47 69.49 -10.80
CA ASP A 198 -15.40 68.94 -9.44
C ASP A 198 -14.21 69.53 -8.64
N VAL A 199 -13.28 70.21 -9.32
CA VAL A 199 -12.03 70.73 -8.76
C VAL A 199 -12.15 72.22 -8.43
N THR A 200 -12.05 72.58 -7.15
CA THR A 200 -12.34 73.94 -6.67
C THR A 200 -11.11 74.84 -6.59
N SER A 201 -9.93 74.35 -7.00
CA SER A 201 -8.65 75.07 -6.95
C SER A 201 -7.76 74.66 -8.12
N PRO A 202 -7.12 75.59 -8.86
CA PRO A 202 -6.31 75.26 -10.04
C PRO A 202 -5.03 74.45 -9.75
N TRP A 203 -4.77 74.07 -8.49
CA TRP A 203 -3.64 73.28 -8.03
C TRP A 203 -4.05 72.29 -6.92
N GLU A 204 -5.23 71.68 -7.03
CA GLU A 204 -5.75 70.77 -6.00
C GLU A 204 -4.89 69.50 -5.88
N GLU A 205 -4.42 69.20 -4.66
CA GLU A 205 -3.58 68.04 -4.39
C GLU A 205 -4.43 66.79 -4.10
N PHE A 206 -4.16 65.73 -4.86
CA PHE A 206 -4.70 64.40 -4.62
C PHE A 206 -3.66 63.53 -3.93
N VAL A 207 -4.09 62.71 -2.97
CA VAL A 207 -3.21 61.83 -2.19
C VAL A 207 -3.66 60.39 -2.35
N CYS A 208 -2.86 59.55 -3.00
CA CYS A 208 -3.04 58.11 -2.97
C CYS A 208 -2.37 57.54 -1.72
N VAL A 209 -3.17 56.98 -0.82
CA VAL A 209 -2.70 56.32 0.41
C VAL A 209 -2.78 54.81 0.22
N LEU A 210 -1.68 54.12 0.49
CA LEU A 210 -1.52 52.67 0.45
C LEU A 210 -1.19 52.16 1.85
N SER A 211 -1.95 51.18 2.32
CA SER A 211 -1.78 50.59 3.65
C SER A 211 -1.76 49.06 3.59
N LEU A 212 -0.97 48.45 4.47
CA LEU A 212 -0.89 47.02 4.75
C LEU A 212 -1.32 46.80 6.20
N PRO A 213 -2.63 46.67 6.50
CA PRO A 213 -3.13 46.76 7.88
C PRO A 213 -2.51 45.74 8.85
N LEU A 214 -2.31 44.50 8.37
CA LEU A 214 -1.69 43.43 9.17
C LEU A 214 -0.18 43.62 9.43
N ALA A 215 0.49 44.48 8.65
CA ALA A 215 1.88 44.87 8.87
C ALA A 215 2.03 46.22 9.60
N ASN A 216 0.91 46.91 9.89
CA ASN A 216 0.86 48.30 10.36
C ASN A 216 1.70 49.29 9.52
N TYR A 217 1.89 48.98 8.23
CA TYR A 217 2.66 49.79 7.30
C TYR A 217 1.71 50.66 6.47
N THR A 218 1.99 51.96 6.36
CA THR A 218 1.22 52.88 5.51
C THR A 218 2.18 53.87 4.84
N THR A 219 1.95 54.13 3.56
CA THR A 219 2.76 55.01 2.70
C THR A 219 1.84 55.77 1.74
N ASN A 220 2.31 56.88 1.16
CA ASN A 220 1.51 57.66 0.23
C ASN A 220 2.32 58.23 -0.95
N ARG A 221 1.58 58.59 -2.00
CA ARG A 221 2.04 59.40 -3.13
C ARG A 221 1.06 60.54 -3.32
N THR A 222 1.56 61.73 -3.63
CA THR A 222 0.70 62.87 -3.99
C THR A 222 0.91 63.22 -5.46
N THR A 223 -0.13 63.77 -6.06
CA THR A 223 -0.10 64.34 -7.41
C THR A 223 -0.96 65.60 -7.43
N VAL A 224 -0.48 66.65 -8.08
CA VAL A 224 -1.17 67.94 -8.14
C VAL A 224 -2.02 67.98 -9.41
N TYR A 225 -3.23 68.53 -9.33
CA TYR A 225 -4.07 68.76 -10.49
C TYR A 225 -3.51 69.85 -11.41
N TYR A 226 -3.50 69.60 -12.72
CA TYR A 226 -3.09 70.59 -13.73
C TYR A 226 -4.24 70.88 -14.71
N PRO A 227 -4.81 72.10 -14.74
CA PRO A 227 -5.82 72.50 -15.71
C PRO A 227 -5.19 72.77 -17.09
N GLY A 228 -4.86 71.70 -17.83
CA GLY A 228 -4.31 71.80 -19.19
C GLY A 228 -4.08 70.44 -19.86
N LEU A 229 -3.73 70.46 -21.15
CA LEU A 229 -3.23 69.27 -21.85
C LEU A 229 -1.79 68.97 -21.41
N MET A 230 -1.50 67.70 -21.13
CA MET A 230 -0.16 67.22 -20.77
C MET A 230 0.89 67.59 -21.84
N PRO A 231 2.03 68.22 -21.48
CA PRO A 231 3.09 68.52 -22.44
C PRO A 231 3.75 67.24 -22.98
N THR A 232 3.60 66.99 -24.29
CA THR A 232 4.38 65.96 -24.97
C THR A 232 5.80 66.48 -25.24
N HIS A 233 6.76 66.15 -24.37
CA HIS A 233 8.07 65.59 -24.75
C HIS A 233 9.03 65.40 -23.55
N SER A 234 9.89 64.40 -23.67
CA SER A 234 11.02 64.11 -22.77
C SER A 234 12.19 65.08 -22.96
N ALA A 235 12.78 65.56 -21.87
CA ALA A 235 14.14 66.11 -21.86
C ALA A 235 14.87 65.74 -20.55
N SER A 236 15.97 65.02 -20.65
CA SER A 236 16.84 64.64 -19.53
C SER A 236 17.86 65.73 -19.21
N ILE A 237 18.18 65.94 -17.93
CA ILE A 237 19.33 66.75 -17.49
C ILE A 237 20.22 65.90 -16.59
N GLU A 238 21.45 65.63 -17.02
CA GLU A 238 22.50 65.02 -16.19
C GLU A 238 23.28 66.08 -15.40
N VAL A 239 23.72 65.73 -14.19
CA VAL A 239 24.82 66.39 -13.47
C VAL A 239 25.77 65.31 -12.92
N LYS A 240 27.07 65.62 -12.78
CA LYS A 240 28.17 64.63 -12.86
C LYS A 240 28.71 64.14 -11.50
N LYS A 241 28.96 62.81 -11.44
CA LYS A 241 30.18 62.08 -10.98
C LYS A 241 31.25 62.83 -10.15
N PRO A 242 31.93 62.16 -9.18
CA PRO A 242 32.96 61.16 -9.55
C PRO A 242 33.26 59.96 -8.61
N MET A 243 33.85 58.91 -9.21
CA MET A 243 34.94 57.99 -8.76
C MET A 243 34.81 57.18 -7.43
N GLU A 244 35.19 55.89 -7.32
CA GLU A 244 35.88 54.91 -8.23
C GLU A 244 35.76 53.43 -7.70
N HIS A 245 36.42 52.34 -8.16
CA HIS A 245 37.52 52.12 -9.14
C HIS A 245 37.42 50.85 -10.04
N GLN A 246 37.54 49.64 -9.46
CA GLN A 246 37.95 48.38 -10.13
C GLN A 246 37.36 47.13 -9.41
N ALA A 247 37.28 45.91 -9.97
CA ALA A 247 37.35 45.42 -11.36
C ALA A 247 36.97 43.90 -11.47
N ALA A 248 36.93 43.39 -12.72
CA ALA A 248 37.19 42.00 -13.16
C ALA A 248 36.10 40.89 -13.14
N SER A 249 35.67 40.50 -14.35
CA SER A 249 35.55 39.09 -14.87
C SER A 249 34.45 38.14 -14.31
N THR A 250 33.83 37.20 -15.07
CA THR A 250 34.01 36.78 -16.49
C THR A 250 32.75 36.14 -17.13
N MET A 251 32.58 36.35 -18.45
CA MET A 251 32.04 35.46 -19.51
C MET A 251 30.86 34.47 -19.31
N ARG A 252 29.81 34.66 -20.14
CA ARG A 252 29.25 33.78 -21.23
C ARG A 252 28.87 32.30 -20.92
N LEU A 253 27.89 31.65 -21.59
CA LEU A 253 27.05 31.97 -22.78
C LEU A 253 25.64 31.30 -22.68
N LYS A 254 24.82 31.49 -23.73
CA LYS A 254 23.43 31.01 -23.91
C LYS A 254 23.31 29.50 -24.13
N TYR A 255 22.16 28.93 -23.73
CA TYR A 255 21.35 28.05 -24.60
C TYR A 255 19.86 28.36 -24.40
N THR A 256 19.08 28.31 -25.48
CA THR A 256 17.63 28.57 -25.51
C THR A 256 17.04 27.79 -26.69
N TYR A 257 15.73 27.48 -26.65
CA TYR A 257 15.02 26.57 -27.58
C TYR A 257 15.39 25.07 -27.44
N ILE A 258 14.75 24.35 -26.51
CA ILE A 258 13.78 23.25 -26.78
C ILE A 258 12.93 23.07 -25.51
N LEU A 259 11.68 23.58 -25.44
CA LEU A 259 10.71 23.21 -24.38
C LEU A 259 9.24 23.64 -24.57
N VAL A 260 8.85 24.27 -25.69
CA VAL A 260 7.52 24.92 -25.86
C VAL A 260 6.53 24.06 -26.69
N LEU A 261 6.57 22.73 -26.55
CA LEU A 261 5.74 21.81 -27.36
C LEU A 261 5.14 20.60 -26.59
N ILE A 262 5.15 20.59 -25.25
CA ILE A 262 4.74 19.40 -24.46
C ILE A 262 3.58 19.67 -23.47
N LEU A 263 3.26 20.93 -23.13
CA LEU A 263 2.31 21.27 -22.04
C LEU A 263 1.10 22.09 -22.49
N ALA A 264 0.38 21.59 -23.49
CA ALA A 264 -1.03 21.91 -23.74
C ALA A 264 -1.65 20.68 -24.44
N PRO A 265 -2.46 19.83 -23.74
CA PRO A 265 -3.70 20.28 -23.11
C PRO A 265 -4.08 19.56 -21.78
N LEU A 266 -4.13 20.27 -20.65
CA LEU A 266 -4.68 19.73 -19.38
C LEU A 266 -5.46 20.78 -18.54
N ILE A 267 -6.34 21.55 -19.18
CA ILE A 267 -7.35 22.36 -18.47
C ILE A 267 -8.72 22.15 -19.13
N ILE A 268 -9.60 21.43 -18.42
CA ILE A 268 -11.08 21.51 -18.42
C ILE A 268 -11.61 20.41 -17.46
N SER A 269 -12.74 20.67 -16.79
CA SER A 269 -13.50 19.70 -15.94
C SER A 269 -12.97 19.39 -14.52
N ALA A 270 -12.67 20.43 -13.74
CA ALA A 270 -12.87 20.38 -12.29
C ALA A 270 -13.41 21.72 -11.77
N TYR A 271 -14.64 21.73 -11.29
CA TYR A 271 -15.28 22.84 -10.57
C TYR A 271 -16.37 22.25 -9.65
N ASN A 272 -16.37 22.71 -8.38
CA ASN A 272 -17.34 22.43 -7.31
C ASN A 272 -17.43 20.96 -6.83
N TYR A 273 -17.84 20.65 -5.59
CA TYR A 273 -18.45 21.48 -4.52
C TYR A 273 -17.69 21.38 -3.18
N GLU A 274 -18.09 22.21 -2.21
CA GLU A 274 -17.47 22.42 -0.89
C GLU A 274 -17.74 21.32 0.16
N GLU A 275 -17.06 21.43 1.31
CA GLU A 275 -17.22 20.61 2.53
C GLU A 275 -18.08 21.34 3.58
N ASP A 276 -18.54 20.64 4.63
CA ASP A 276 -18.48 21.09 6.04
C ASP A 276 -18.97 19.99 7.01
N ASP A 277 -18.28 19.79 8.15
CA ASP A 277 -18.83 19.78 9.53
C ASP A 277 -17.83 19.30 10.63
N GLU A 278 -18.00 19.74 11.88
CA GLU A 278 -16.98 19.66 12.95
C GLU A 278 -17.19 18.61 14.09
N PHE A 279 -16.19 17.72 14.23
CA PHE A 279 -15.41 17.39 15.44
C PHE A 279 -15.92 16.75 16.77
N ALA A 280 -14.92 16.14 17.44
CA ALA A 280 -14.78 15.84 18.89
C ALA A 280 -15.62 14.66 19.48
N THR A 281 -15.29 13.93 20.56
CA THR A 281 -14.06 13.73 21.41
C THR A 281 -14.33 12.68 22.53
N VAL A 282 -13.51 11.60 22.63
CA VAL A 282 -13.11 10.77 23.83
C VAL A 282 -14.19 10.35 24.87
N GLU A 283 -14.00 9.71 26.05
CA GLU A 283 -12.88 9.17 26.90
C GLU A 283 -13.05 7.65 27.20
N ASP A 284 -12.12 6.96 27.91
CA ASP A 284 -11.67 5.50 27.85
C ASP A 284 -11.98 4.54 29.07
N ASP A 285 -11.74 3.20 28.98
CA ASP A 285 -11.26 2.20 30.03
C ASP A 285 -11.70 0.68 29.91
N THR A 286 -10.82 -0.26 30.32
CA THR A 286 -10.60 -1.74 30.17
C THR A 286 -11.45 -2.77 31.00
N ASP A 287 -11.18 -4.08 31.29
CA ASP A 287 -10.10 -5.15 31.14
C ASP A 287 -10.80 -6.57 31.05
N TYR A 288 -10.68 -7.44 30.01
CA TYR A 288 -9.60 -8.40 29.58
C TYR A 288 -9.74 -9.87 30.11
N ARG A 289 -9.11 -10.85 29.40
CA ARG A 289 -8.88 -12.30 29.70
C ARG A 289 -10.05 -13.30 29.49
N GLY A 290 -9.84 -14.57 29.14
CA GLY A 290 -8.63 -15.32 28.71
C GLY A 290 -8.87 -16.85 28.56
N GLY A 291 -8.10 -17.58 27.74
CA GLY A 291 -8.37 -19.00 27.41
C GLY A 291 -7.17 -19.79 26.86
N ARG A 292 -7.21 -21.15 26.90
CA ARG A 292 -6.11 -22.08 26.55
C ARG A 292 -6.62 -23.40 25.95
N ILE A 293 -5.79 -24.11 25.15
CA ILE A 293 -5.97 -25.53 24.77
C ILE A 293 -4.59 -26.24 24.82
N LEU A 294 -4.56 -27.54 25.12
CA LEU A 294 -3.38 -28.37 25.39
C LEU A 294 -3.03 -29.35 24.23
N TRP A 295 -1.80 -29.88 24.26
CA TRP A 295 -1.30 -30.93 23.35
C TRP A 295 -0.98 -32.22 24.14
N PRO A 296 -1.33 -33.42 23.64
CA PRO A 296 -0.98 -34.69 24.28
C PRO A 296 0.27 -35.34 23.64
N TYR A 297 1.30 -35.63 24.45
CA TYR A 297 1.90 -36.97 24.59
C TYR A 297 2.94 -36.97 25.75
N PRO A 298 3.09 -38.07 26.53
CA PRO A 298 3.92 -38.05 27.73
C PRO A 298 5.37 -38.48 27.47
N LEU A 299 6.33 -37.74 28.04
CA LEU A 299 7.70 -38.20 28.28
C LEU A 299 7.92 -38.41 29.78
N LYS A 300 8.36 -39.61 30.17
CA LYS A 300 8.72 -39.91 31.56
C LYS A 300 10.12 -39.39 31.86
N GLN A 301 10.25 -38.51 32.85
CA GLN A 301 11.47 -38.34 33.63
C GLN A 301 11.11 -38.26 35.11
N ASN A 302 11.94 -38.86 35.97
CA ASN A 302 11.75 -38.89 37.41
C ASN A 302 12.49 -37.71 38.07
N ASN A 303 11.93 -37.20 39.17
CA ASN A 303 12.57 -36.82 40.46
C ASN A 303 14.12 -36.75 40.51
N THR A 304 14.76 -35.77 41.16
CA THR A 304 14.37 -34.88 42.28
C THR A 304 15.12 -33.53 42.29
N GLY A 305 14.56 -32.47 42.90
CA GLY A 305 15.31 -31.29 43.38
C GLY A 305 14.40 -30.12 43.79
N SER A 306 14.66 -29.45 44.93
CA SER A 306 13.68 -28.51 45.55
C SER A 306 14.27 -27.22 46.15
N ALA A 307 13.71 -26.07 45.76
CA ALA A 307 13.64 -24.80 46.52
C ALA A 307 12.45 -23.99 45.93
N ARG A 308 11.39 -23.62 46.67
CA ARG A 308 11.27 -22.62 47.77
C ARG A 308 11.31 -21.15 47.31
N ASP A 309 10.11 -20.67 46.97
CA ASP A 309 9.46 -19.41 47.34
C ASP A 309 10.26 -18.11 47.56
N SER A 310 9.85 -17.05 46.85
CA SER A 310 9.37 -15.82 47.51
C SER A 310 8.53 -14.95 46.55
N ASP A 311 7.25 -14.73 46.85
CA ASP A 311 6.42 -13.69 46.23
C ASP A 311 6.67 -12.34 46.94
N SER A 312 7.24 -11.33 46.25
CA SER A 312 7.17 -9.92 46.70
C SER A 312 7.72 -8.90 45.67
N PHE A 313 7.09 -8.74 44.51
CA PHE A 313 7.23 -7.52 43.67
C PHE A 313 5.97 -7.25 42.83
N ARG A 314 4.88 -6.92 43.52
CA ARG A 314 3.93 -5.91 43.04
C ARG A 314 4.48 -4.51 43.40
N ASP A 315 3.74 -3.47 43.02
CA ASP A 315 3.98 -2.06 43.41
C ASP A 315 5.25 -1.44 42.78
N ILE A 316 5.16 -1.21 41.45
CA ILE A 316 5.94 -0.21 40.67
C ILE A 316 5.34 -0.07 39.24
N GLU A 317 4.71 -1.12 38.71
CA GLU A 317 4.12 -1.17 37.34
C GLU A 317 2.78 -0.40 37.18
N GLU A 318 2.37 0.36 38.20
CA GLU A 318 1.06 1.02 38.26
C GLU A 318 1.15 2.54 37.98
N MET A 319 2.34 3.15 38.08
CA MET A 319 2.53 4.60 37.99
C MET A 319 2.89 5.14 36.60
N VAL A 320 2.90 4.29 35.55
CA VAL A 320 3.22 4.65 34.15
C VAL A 320 2.13 4.17 33.18
N ARG A 321 0.87 4.18 33.63
CA ARG A 321 -0.29 3.69 32.86
C ARG A 321 -1.06 4.79 32.11
N GLY A 322 -0.83 6.06 32.41
CA GLY A 322 -1.42 7.20 31.70
C GLY A 322 -0.68 7.58 30.40
N ALA A 323 -1.42 8.15 29.45
CA ALA A 323 -0.93 9.01 28.36
C ALA A 323 -0.04 8.41 27.23
N VAL A 324 -0.27 7.16 26.78
CA VAL A 324 0.05 6.76 25.38
C VAL A 324 -1.04 5.88 24.80
N SER A 325 -1.72 6.35 23.74
CA SER A 325 -2.86 5.64 23.14
C SER A 325 -2.50 4.26 22.58
N GLU A 326 -3.37 3.26 22.78
CA GLU A 326 -3.13 1.91 22.22
C GLU A 326 -3.18 1.91 20.67
N ARG A 327 -3.81 2.91 20.06
CA ARG A 327 -3.92 3.10 18.60
C ARG A 327 -2.55 3.22 17.93
N GLN A 328 -1.59 3.93 18.54
CA GLN A 328 -0.22 4.02 18.03
C GLN A 328 0.54 2.69 18.11
N ARG A 329 0.24 1.84 19.11
CA ARG A 329 0.87 0.51 19.26
C ARG A 329 0.46 -0.46 18.14
N ARG A 330 -0.73 -0.31 17.54
CA ARG A 330 -1.24 -1.21 16.49
C ARG A 330 -0.55 -1.02 15.13
N PHE A 331 -0.19 0.22 14.75
CA PHE A 331 0.57 0.48 13.52
C PHE A 331 2.04 0.01 13.57
N LEU A 332 2.63 -0.07 14.77
CA LEU A 332 4.04 -0.42 14.98
C LEU A 332 4.40 -1.90 14.77
N HIS A 333 3.44 -2.77 14.44
CA HIS A 333 3.68 -4.22 14.31
C HIS A 333 3.27 -4.86 12.97
N LEU A 334 2.60 -4.13 12.07
CA LEU A 334 2.27 -4.61 10.71
C LEU A 334 2.99 -3.87 9.57
N SER A 335 3.69 -2.78 9.89
CA SER A 335 4.75 -2.28 9.00
C SER A 335 6.06 -3.01 9.32
N PRO A 336 6.69 -3.72 8.37
CA PRO A 336 8.11 -3.99 8.47
C PRO A 336 8.81 -2.62 8.43
N LYS A 337 9.52 -2.24 9.49
CA LYS A 337 10.43 -1.09 9.42
C LYS A 337 11.50 -1.40 8.39
N SER A 338 11.30 -0.93 7.16
CA SER A 338 12.37 -0.91 6.17
C SER A 338 13.49 -0.02 6.71
N LYS A 339 14.73 -0.23 6.23
CA LYS A 339 15.81 0.74 6.44
C LYS A 339 15.89 1.74 5.28
N ASN A 340 14.89 1.76 4.41
CA ASN A 340 14.90 2.47 3.15
C ASN A 340 13.83 3.56 3.17
N MET A 341 14.27 4.82 3.29
CA MET A 341 13.40 5.99 3.27
C MET A 341 12.50 6.03 2.02
N VAL A 342 12.84 5.37 0.91
CA VAL A 342 11.94 5.27 -0.26
C VAL A 342 10.84 4.23 -0.07
N VAL A 343 11.07 3.08 0.56
CA VAL A 343 9.98 2.15 0.89
C VAL A 343 9.06 2.81 1.91
N ASP A 344 9.64 3.42 2.95
CA ASP A 344 8.88 4.17 3.95
C ASP A 344 8.17 5.37 3.30
N THR A 345 8.78 6.11 2.36
CA THR A 345 8.11 7.19 1.60
C THR A 345 7.06 6.65 0.63
N MET A 346 7.24 5.47 0.02
CA MET A 346 6.24 4.88 -0.87
C MET A 346 5.00 4.44 -0.07
N MET A 347 5.21 3.86 1.11
CA MET A 347 4.16 3.55 2.08
C MET A 347 3.55 4.82 2.71
N GLN A 348 4.35 5.87 2.96
CA GLN A 348 3.87 7.15 3.49
C GLN A 348 3.18 8.02 2.44
N PHE A 349 3.55 7.97 1.16
CA PHE A 349 2.85 8.67 0.07
C PHE A 349 1.47 8.03 -0.13
N VAL A 350 1.37 6.70 0.06
CA VAL A 350 0.10 5.96 0.22
C VAL A 350 -0.63 6.34 1.52
N SER A 351 0.05 6.71 2.61
CA SER A 351 -0.56 7.09 3.90
C SER A 351 -0.76 8.60 4.14
N GLN A 352 -0.28 9.48 3.26
CA GLN A 352 -0.27 10.95 3.44
C GLN A 352 -1.02 11.73 2.35
N HIS A 353 -1.59 11.06 1.34
CA HIS A 353 -2.65 11.68 0.55
C HIS A 353 -3.82 12.05 1.49
N PRO A 354 -4.24 13.34 1.57
CA PRO A 354 -5.36 13.76 2.40
C PRO A 354 -6.67 13.04 2.05
N GLN A 355 -7.59 13.02 3.00
CA GLN A 355 -8.99 12.66 2.73
C GLN A 355 -9.68 13.80 1.95
N ASN A 356 -10.89 13.53 1.44
CA ASN A 356 -11.79 14.49 0.80
C ASN A 356 -11.30 15.14 -0.51
N ASN A 357 -11.40 14.38 -1.61
CA ASN A 357 -12.01 14.92 -2.84
C ASN A 357 -12.54 13.80 -3.75
N ALA A 358 -13.74 13.99 -4.33
CA ALA A 358 -14.54 12.92 -4.97
C ALA A 358 -14.06 12.44 -6.37
N LYS A 359 -12.74 12.45 -6.61
CA LYS A 359 -12.09 11.99 -7.86
C LYS A 359 -10.88 11.06 -7.63
N ASP A 360 -10.65 10.59 -6.39
CA ASP A 360 -9.56 9.67 -6.05
C ASP A 360 -9.73 8.28 -6.72
N PRO A 361 -8.72 7.75 -7.46
CA PRO A 361 -8.74 6.41 -8.04
C PRO A 361 -8.27 5.26 -7.11
N LEU A 362 -7.81 5.54 -5.88
CA LEU A 362 -7.13 4.59 -4.97
C LEU A 362 -7.77 4.45 -3.56
N ASP A 363 -8.90 5.11 -3.32
CA ASP A 363 -9.75 5.09 -2.12
C ASP A 363 -9.86 3.73 -1.37
N PHE A 364 -9.89 2.61 -2.09
CA PHE A 364 -10.14 1.25 -1.59
C PHE A 364 -9.08 0.61 -0.65
N LEU A 365 -8.17 1.39 -0.05
CA LEU A 365 -6.93 0.90 0.58
C LEU A 365 -6.71 1.28 2.06
N ARG A 366 -7.70 1.84 2.76
CA ARG A 366 -7.55 2.37 4.14
C ARG A 366 -8.69 1.93 5.07
N ASP A 367 -8.37 1.50 6.29
CA ASP A 367 -9.33 0.92 7.25
C ASP A 367 -8.88 1.20 8.71
N THR A 368 -9.67 1.92 9.53
CA THR A 368 -9.72 1.88 11.02
C THR A 368 -10.64 2.95 11.63
N TYR A 369 -11.59 2.53 12.48
CA TYR A 369 -12.64 3.39 13.06
C TYR A 369 -12.49 3.59 14.59
N PRO A 370 -12.82 4.78 15.14
CA PRO A 370 -12.91 5.02 16.59
C PRO A 370 -14.31 4.73 17.18
N LEU A 371 -14.44 4.69 18.51
CA LEU A 371 -15.72 4.63 19.22
C LEU A 371 -16.43 6.00 19.30
N PRO A 372 -17.75 6.06 19.61
CA PRO A 372 -18.50 7.31 19.70
C PRO A 372 -18.10 8.21 20.89
N LYS A 373 -18.34 9.51 20.72
CA LYS A 373 -18.17 10.59 21.73
C LYS A 373 -18.90 10.23 23.04
N GLY A 374 -18.17 10.16 24.15
CA GLY A 374 -18.69 9.80 25.47
C GLY A 374 -18.62 8.32 25.84
N TYR A 375 -17.98 7.44 25.06
CA TYR A 375 -17.83 6.02 25.37
C TYR A 375 -16.39 5.51 25.29
N SER A 376 -16.12 4.52 26.15
CA SER A 376 -14.86 4.38 26.86
C SER A 376 -14.24 3.00 26.70
N SER A 377 -14.65 2.07 27.53
CA SER A 377 -14.82 0.68 27.13
C SER A 377 -15.83 0.61 25.99
N PRO A 378 -15.84 -0.50 25.23
CA PRO A 378 -17.08 -0.99 24.68
C PRO A 378 -18.09 -1.26 25.82
N LEU A 379 -19.34 -0.80 25.68
CA LEU A 379 -20.43 -1.08 26.63
C LEU A 379 -20.51 -2.56 27.05
N ASP A 380 -20.91 -2.80 28.31
CA ASP A 380 -21.24 -4.14 28.84
C ASP A 380 -22.28 -4.88 27.97
N GLU A 381 -23.22 -4.14 27.39
CA GLU A 381 -24.26 -4.65 26.50
C GLU A 381 -24.45 -3.74 25.28
N TYR A 382 -24.64 -4.34 24.11
CA TYR A 382 -24.84 -3.68 22.82
C TYR A 382 -26.05 -4.30 22.12
N ASP A 383 -26.85 -3.49 21.42
CA ASP A 383 -27.94 -4.01 20.58
C ASP A 383 -27.42 -5.02 19.53
N TYR A 384 -26.18 -4.81 19.02
CA TYR A 384 -25.56 -5.68 18.02
C TYR A 384 -24.03 -5.72 18.16
N VAL A 385 -23.44 -6.93 18.10
CA VAL A 385 -21.99 -7.18 18.09
C VAL A 385 -21.58 -7.97 16.85
N ILE A 386 -20.43 -7.62 16.27
CA ILE A 386 -20.06 -7.97 14.89
C ILE A 386 -18.62 -8.45 14.82
N VAL A 387 -18.36 -9.67 14.37
CA VAL A 387 -17.02 -10.27 14.47
C VAL A 387 -16.36 -10.48 13.09
N GLY A 388 -15.42 -9.59 12.72
CA GLY A 388 -14.50 -9.77 11.58
C GLY A 388 -14.64 -8.80 10.40
N GLY A 389 -14.03 -7.62 10.51
CA GLY A 389 -13.98 -6.50 9.54
C GLY A 389 -13.28 -6.75 8.20
N GLY A 390 -13.77 -6.18 7.09
CA GLY A 390 -13.19 -6.27 5.73
C GLY A 390 -14.27 -6.52 4.66
N THR A 391 -13.97 -7.33 3.61
CA THR A 391 -14.92 -7.73 2.52
C THR A 391 -16.12 -8.59 2.96
N ALA A 392 -16.53 -8.41 4.21
CA ALA A 392 -17.40 -9.21 5.04
C ALA A 392 -18.03 -8.40 6.19
N GLY A 393 -17.40 -7.29 6.56
CA GLY A 393 -17.25 -6.90 7.95
C GLY A 393 -17.22 -5.38 8.22
N SER A 394 -17.49 -4.53 7.22
CA SER A 394 -17.23 -3.08 7.34
C SER A 394 -18.30 -2.13 6.77
N VAL A 395 -19.58 -2.52 6.65
CA VAL A 395 -20.60 -1.72 5.95
C VAL A 395 -22.07 -2.09 6.26
N LEU A 396 -22.35 -2.68 7.43
CA LEU A 396 -23.66 -2.81 8.10
C LEU A 396 -23.56 -2.39 9.57
N ALA A 397 -22.39 -2.12 10.15
CA ALA A 397 -22.28 -1.16 11.24
C ALA A 397 -22.95 0.11 10.73
N ALA A 398 -22.45 0.60 9.58
CA ALA A 398 -23.07 1.61 8.71
C ALA A 398 -24.46 1.26 8.11
N ARG A 399 -25.13 0.17 8.52
CA ARG A 399 -26.56 -0.13 8.17
C ARG A 399 -27.37 -0.74 9.33
N LEU A 400 -26.81 -0.76 10.55
CA LEU A 400 -27.46 -0.96 11.84
C LEU A 400 -27.66 0.41 12.50
N THR A 401 -26.69 1.32 12.30
CA THR A 401 -26.73 2.71 12.77
C THR A 401 -27.50 3.67 11.85
N GLU A 402 -27.83 3.25 10.61
CA GLU A 402 -28.68 4.06 9.71
C GLU A 402 -30.10 4.23 10.28
N ASP A 403 -30.62 5.45 10.19
CA ASP A 403 -31.99 5.87 10.51
C ASP A 403 -32.51 5.56 11.93
N LYS A 404 -31.64 5.22 12.90
CA LYS A 404 -32.03 4.87 14.28
C LYS A 404 -31.13 5.48 15.36
N PRO A 405 -31.46 6.66 15.92
CA PRO A 405 -30.61 7.42 16.85
C PRO A 405 -30.53 6.86 18.28
N LYS A 406 -30.65 5.53 18.46
CA LYS A 406 -30.55 4.82 19.76
C LYS A 406 -29.90 3.43 19.68
N VAL A 407 -29.48 2.97 18.50
CA VAL A 407 -28.97 1.60 18.31
C VAL A 407 -27.44 1.59 18.42
N MET A 408 -26.92 0.89 19.43
CA MET A 408 -25.50 0.79 19.71
C MET A 408 -24.89 -0.47 19.09
N VAL A 409 -23.75 -0.33 18.42
CA VAL A 409 -23.19 -1.35 17.51
C VAL A 409 -21.68 -1.47 17.66
N LEU A 410 -21.17 -2.70 17.86
CA LEU A 410 -19.75 -2.97 18.10
C LEU A 410 -19.13 -3.88 17.04
N VAL A 411 -18.06 -3.42 16.37
CA VAL A 411 -17.23 -4.27 15.48
C VAL A 411 -15.96 -4.75 16.19
N ILE A 412 -15.74 -6.06 16.17
CA ILE A 412 -14.59 -6.76 16.74
C ILE A 412 -13.84 -7.48 15.61
N GLU A 413 -12.75 -6.88 15.14
CA GLU A 413 -11.79 -7.51 14.21
C GLU A 413 -10.56 -8.01 15.00
N ALA A 414 -10.02 -9.17 14.62
CA ALA A 414 -9.13 -9.99 15.46
C ALA A 414 -7.61 -9.76 15.19
N GLY A 415 -7.25 -8.76 14.39
CA GLY A 415 -5.90 -8.59 13.87
C GLY A 415 -4.81 -8.18 14.89
N ARG A 416 -3.95 -9.14 15.26
CA ARG A 416 -2.51 -8.91 15.55
C ARG A 416 -1.66 -9.98 14.85
N PRO A 417 -0.40 -9.68 14.47
CA PRO A 417 0.45 -10.61 13.72
C PRO A 417 1.17 -11.61 14.62
N GLU A 418 1.35 -12.83 14.11
CA GLU A 418 2.32 -13.80 14.64
C GLU A 418 3.05 -14.50 13.48
N THR A 419 4.35 -14.69 13.62
CA THR A 419 5.18 -15.53 12.75
C THR A 419 4.94 -17.02 13.06
N SER A 420 5.84 -17.91 12.63
CA SER A 420 5.77 -19.37 12.73
C SER A 420 6.00 -19.87 14.16
N LYS A 421 5.08 -19.50 15.06
CA LYS A 421 4.81 -20.28 16.26
C LYS A 421 4.20 -21.64 15.85
N ASP A 422 4.41 -22.64 16.70
CA ASP A 422 3.74 -23.94 16.67
C ASP A 422 3.86 -24.76 15.36
N GLN A 423 4.91 -24.56 14.56
CA GLN A 423 5.23 -25.35 13.35
C GLN A 423 4.11 -25.41 12.27
N ARG A 424 3.45 -24.27 11.96
CA ARG A 424 2.33 -24.22 11.00
C ARG A 424 2.66 -23.42 9.74
N CYS A 425 2.26 -23.94 8.58
CA CYS A 425 2.29 -23.22 7.30
C CYS A 425 1.26 -22.08 7.26
N PHE A 426 1.57 -20.97 6.57
CA PHE A 426 0.64 -19.85 6.39
C PHE A 426 -0.04 -19.89 5.01
N TRP A 427 -1.38 -19.78 4.99
CA TRP A 427 -2.20 -19.83 3.78
C TRP A 427 -2.96 -18.49 3.58
N PRO A 428 -2.29 -17.40 3.15
CA PRO A 428 -2.92 -16.11 2.88
C PRO A 428 -3.88 -16.18 1.67
N ARG A 429 -4.88 -15.29 1.66
CA ARG A 429 -5.86 -15.11 0.56
C ARG A 429 -6.22 -13.64 0.40
N GLY A 430 -6.57 -13.23 -0.82
CA GLY A 430 -7.00 -11.84 -1.08
C GLY A 430 -8.39 -11.55 -0.52
N LYS A 431 -8.49 -10.56 0.37
CA LYS A 431 -9.73 -10.07 1.01
C LYS A 431 -10.13 -8.70 0.41
N ALA A 432 -10.41 -8.68 -0.89
CA ALA A 432 -10.81 -7.49 -1.67
C ALA A 432 -11.49 -7.89 -3.00
N LEU A 433 -12.04 -6.92 -3.75
CA LEU A 433 -12.58 -7.17 -5.09
C LEU A 433 -11.52 -7.74 -6.03
N GLY A 434 -11.82 -8.89 -6.65
CA GLY A 434 -10.87 -9.67 -7.46
C GLY A 434 -10.12 -10.76 -6.68
N GLY A 435 -10.34 -10.88 -5.37
CA GLY A 435 -9.79 -11.95 -4.54
C GLY A 435 -8.26 -12.03 -4.60
N THR A 436 -7.71 -13.25 -4.59
CA THR A 436 -6.25 -13.46 -4.59
C THR A 436 -5.52 -12.87 -5.81
N SER A 437 -6.21 -12.54 -6.92
CA SER A 437 -5.57 -11.87 -8.08
C SER A 437 -5.04 -10.44 -7.77
N VAL A 438 -5.45 -9.83 -6.65
CA VAL A 438 -4.90 -8.55 -6.19
C VAL A 438 -3.55 -8.69 -5.45
N ILE A 439 -3.21 -9.90 -4.97
CA ILE A 439 -1.98 -10.17 -4.19
C ILE A 439 -1.03 -11.22 -4.80
N ASN A 440 -1.48 -12.04 -5.76
CA ASN A 440 -0.64 -13.09 -6.36
C ASN A 440 0.61 -12.54 -7.09
N TYR A 441 1.57 -13.40 -7.44
CA TYR A 441 2.72 -13.01 -8.27
C TYR A 441 2.40 -12.79 -9.77
N MET A 442 1.12 -12.63 -10.14
CA MET A 442 0.65 -12.33 -11.52
C MET A 442 1.00 -13.38 -12.59
N LEU A 443 1.66 -14.49 -12.26
CA LEU A 443 2.11 -15.53 -13.19
C LEU A 443 0.93 -16.13 -13.98
N TYR A 444 1.04 -16.15 -15.31
CA TYR A 444 0.00 -16.64 -16.22
C TYR A 444 0.42 -17.98 -16.86
N THR A 445 -0.18 -19.07 -16.40
CA THR A 445 0.09 -20.45 -16.84
C THR A 445 -1.22 -21.24 -16.95
N ARG A 446 -1.33 -22.12 -17.97
CA ARG A 446 -2.61 -22.75 -18.37
C ARG A 446 -2.78 -24.24 -18.00
N GLY A 447 -1.71 -24.92 -17.60
CA GLY A 447 -1.69 -26.39 -17.59
C GLY A 447 -1.36 -26.96 -18.98
N ARG A 448 -0.97 -28.24 -19.00
CA ARG A 448 -0.73 -28.99 -20.24
C ARG A 448 -2.05 -29.51 -20.82
N PRO A 449 -2.11 -29.87 -22.12
CA PRO A 449 -3.27 -30.57 -22.66
C PRO A 449 -3.65 -31.80 -21.85
N GLN A 450 -2.65 -32.62 -21.51
CA GLN A 450 -2.79 -33.80 -20.67
C GLN A 450 -3.53 -33.54 -19.36
N ASP A 451 -3.29 -32.41 -18.66
CA ASP A 451 -3.99 -32.12 -17.40
C ASP A 451 -5.51 -32.07 -17.60
N TRP A 452 -5.95 -31.36 -18.64
CA TRP A 452 -7.36 -31.12 -18.96
C TRP A 452 -8.01 -32.33 -19.65
N ASP A 453 -7.30 -32.98 -20.56
CA ASP A 453 -7.76 -34.20 -21.22
C ASP A 453 -7.95 -35.34 -20.22
N ARG A 454 -7.06 -35.46 -19.22
CA ARG A 454 -7.23 -36.39 -18.09
C ARG A 454 -8.40 -35.97 -17.19
N ILE A 455 -8.65 -34.68 -16.96
CA ILE A 455 -9.85 -34.21 -16.24
C ILE A 455 -11.13 -34.63 -17.00
N ALA A 456 -11.15 -34.56 -18.33
CA ALA A 456 -12.27 -35.05 -19.13
C ALA A 456 -12.40 -36.59 -19.08
N ALA A 457 -11.30 -37.32 -19.10
CA ALA A 457 -11.26 -38.78 -19.00
C ALA A 457 -11.79 -39.33 -17.65
N ASP A 458 -11.72 -38.54 -16.57
CA ASP A 458 -12.41 -38.83 -15.29
C ASP A 458 -13.95 -38.79 -15.40
N GLY A 459 -14.52 -38.49 -16.58
CA GLY A 459 -15.97 -38.36 -16.82
C GLY A 459 -16.47 -36.90 -16.86
N ASN A 460 -15.58 -35.92 -16.77
CA ASN A 460 -15.94 -34.50 -16.79
C ASN A 460 -16.05 -33.97 -18.23
N TYR A 461 -17.13 -34.35 -18.92
CA TYR A 461 -17.39 -33.89 -20.28
C TYR A 461 -17.32 -32.36 -20.42
N GLY A 462 -16.84 -31.88 -21.57
CA GLY A 462 -16.64 -30.45 -21.81
C GLY A 462 -15.30 -29.89 -21.33
N TRP A 463 -14.49 -30.62 -20.54
CA TRP A 463 -13.29 -30.11 -19.86
C TRP A 463 -11.94 -30.55 -20.45
N ASN A 464 -11.92 -31.11 -21.66
CA ASN A 464 -10.68 -31.38 -22.38
C ASN A 464 -9.98 -30.07 -22.80
N TYR A 465 -8.72 -30.17 -23.24
CA TYR A 465 -7.90 -29.01 -23.56
C TYR A 465 -8.51 -28.13 -24.63
N ASP A 466 -8.98 -28.71 -25.75
CA ASP A 466 -9.56 -27.96 -26.86
C ASP A 466 -10.84 -27.21 -26.48
N GLU A 467 -11.58 -27.67 -25.47
CA GLU A 467 -12.76 -26.98 -24.94
C GLU A 467 -12.38 -25.87 -23.95
N VAL A 468 -11.40 -26.07 -23.05
CA VAL A 468 -10.96 -25.00 -22.12
C VAL A 468 -10.09 -23.95 -22.81
N LEU A 469 -9.33 -24.30 -23.85
CA LEU A 469 -8.48 -23.39 -24.61
C LEU A 469 -9.29 -22.24 -25.23
N LYS A 470 -10.50 -22.53 -25.72
CA LYS A 470 -11.44 -21.52 -26.25
C LYS A 470 -11.71 -20.41 -25.23
N TYR A 471 -11.86 -20.76 -23.96
CA TYR A 471 -12.08 -19.81 -22.86
C TYR A 471 -10.78 -19.09 -22.43
N TYR A 472 -9.63 -19.77 -22.47
CA TYR A 472 -8.33 -19.12 -22.27
C TYR A 472 -8.02 -18.06 -23.35
N ILE A 473 -8.37 -18.33 -24.62
CA ILE A 473 -8.25 -17.38 -25.74
C ILE A 473 -9.26 -16.24 -25.59
N LYS A 474 -10.51 -16.53 -25.18
CA LYS A 474 -11.58 -15.55 -24.98
C LYS A 474 -11.19 -14.44 -24.00
N SER A 475 -10.66 -14.79 -22.83
CA SER A 475 -10.23 -13.80 -21.84
C SER A 475 -8.89 -13.13 -22.16
N GLU A 476 -7.98 -13.79 -22.88
CA GLU A 476 -6.62 -13.29 -23.09
C GLU A 476 -6.56 -12.10 -24.06
N LYS A 477 -5.77 -11.10 -23.69
CA LYS A 477 -5.15 -10.15 -24.59
C LYS A 477 -3.63 -10.24 -24.51
N SER A 478 -3.04 -11.02 -25.41
CA SER A 478 -1.61 -11.29 -25.41
C SER A 478 -0.85 -10.11 -26.04
N GLU A 479 0.00 -9.44 -25.27
CA GLU A 479 0.95 -8.42 -25.77
C GLU A 479 2.38 -8.98 -25.91
N ILE A 480 2.52 -10.32 -25.81
CA ILE A 480 3.79 -11.04 -25.95
C ILE A 480 4.19 -11.07 -27.44
N LYS A 481 4.94 -10.06 -27.88
CA LYS A 481 5.32 -9.81 -29.29
C LYS A 481 5.75 -11.05 -30.09
N LYS A 482 6.50 -12.00 -29.49
CA LYS A 482 6.96 -13.25 -30.15
C LYS A 482 5.83 -14.25 -30.44
N TYR A 483 4.77 -14.26 -29.64
CA TYR A 483 3.73 -15.31 -29.65
C TYR A 483 2.32 -14.79 -29.96
N LYS A 484 2.06 -13.47 -29.88
CA LYS A 484 0.74 -12.81 -30.07
C LYS A 484 -0.04 -13.26 -31.32
N ASN A 485 0.67 -13.63 -32.40
CA ASN A 485 0.06 -14.01 -33.68
C ASN A 485 -0.28 -15.51 -33.80
N LEU A 486 0.08 -16.35 -32.82
CA LEU A 486 -0.18 -17.79 -32.84
C LEU A 486 -1.66 -18.12 -32.55
N PRO A 487 -2.21 -19.24 -33.08
CA PRO A 487 -3.65 -19.51 -33.03
C PRO A 487 -4.18 -19.82 -31.62
N TYR A 488 -3.31 -20.24 -30.70
CA TYR A 488 -3.66 -20.52 -29.31
C TYR A 488 -3.59 -19.27 -28.39
N ARG A 489 -3.48 -18.06 -28.96
CA ARG A 489 -3.39 -16.78 -28.22
C ARG A 489 -4.58 -15.86 -28.48
N GLY A 490 -5.16 -15.33 -27.41
CA GLY A 490 -6.15 -14.27 -27.43
C GLY A 490 -5.52 -12.89 -27.68
N ARG A 491 -6.29 -11.98 -28.29
CA ARG A 491 -5.84 -10.62 -28.64
C ARG A 491 -6.80 -9.52 -28.18
N ASP A 492 -8.06 -9.88 -27.96
CA ASP A 492 -9.18 -8.94 -27.85
C ASP A 492 -9.92 -9.04 -26.50
N GLY A 493 -9.55 -9.99 -25.63
CA GLY A 493 -10.13 -10.17 -24.29
C GLY A 493 -9.72 -9.09 -23.29
N GLU A 494 -10.35 -9.11 -22.10
CA GLU A 494 -10.15 -8.09 -21.07
C GLU A 494 -8.90 -8.29 -20.21
N LEU A 495 -8.32 -9.49 -20.18
CA LEU A 495 -7.13 -9.80 -19.38
C LEU A 495 -5.86 -9.66 -20.21
N THR A 496 -5.19 -8.50 -20.10
CA THR A 496 -3.86 -8.30 -20.67
C THR A 496 -2.85 -9.28 -20.07
N VAL A 497 -2.08 -9.95 -20.94
CA VAL A 497 -0.97 -10.83 -20.60
C VAL A 497 0.27 -10.38 -21.38
N GLU A 498 1.32 -9.98 -20.67
CA GLU A 498 2.56 -9.46 -21.25
C GLU A 498 3.78 -10.13 -20.59
N ASN A 499 4.94 -10.08 -21.26
CA ASN A 499 6.19 -10.44 -20.58
C ASN A 499 6.59 -9.28 -19.66
N ILE A 500 7.14 -9.56 -18.47
CA ILE A 500 7.69 -8.52 -17.59
C ILE A 500 8.66 -7.60 -18.37
N SER A 501 8.55 -6.28 -18.20
CA SER A 501 9.30 -5.34 -19.04
C SER A 501 10.78 -5.30 -18.66
N PHE A 502 11.11 -5.15 -17.37
CA PHE A 502 12.48 -5.31 -16.87
C PHE A 502 12.90 -6.80 -16.80
N LYS A 503 14.19 -7.07 -17.06
CA LYS A 503 14.87 -8.37 -16.88
C LYS A 503 16.33 -8.17 -16.48
N THR A 504 16.86 -9.00 -15.58
CA THR A 504 18.30 -9.13 -15.35
C THR A 504 18.97 -10.04 -16.39
N GLY A 505 20.31 -10.12 -16.37
CA GLY A 505 21.03 -11.14 -17.12
C GLY A 505 20.96 -12.56 -16.51
N LEU A 506 20.35 -12.73 -15.34
CA LEU A 506 20.17 -14.03 -14.68
C LEU A 506 19.09 -14.87 -15.36
N VAL A 507 18.00 -14.26 -15.84
CA VAL A 507 17.02 -15.02 -16.66
C VAL A 507 17.63 -15.46 -18.00
N GLU A 508 18.49 -14.66 -18.63
CA GLU A 508 19.20 -15.11 -19.84
C GLU A 508 20.15 -16.30 -19.55
N ALA A 509 20.80 -16.30 -18.38
CA ALA A 509 21.60 -17.45 -17.95
C ALA A 509 20.72 -18.67 -17.62
N PHE A 510 19.57 -18.49 -16.98
CA PHE A 510 18.60 -19.57 -16.71
C PHE A 510 18.05 -20.21 -17.99
N LEU A 511 17.67 -19.39 -18.99
CA LEU A 511 17.18 -19.89 -20.27
C LEU A 511 18.29 -20.55 -21.10
N ALA A 512 19.54 -20.08 -21.00
CA ALA A 512 20.68 -20.72 -21.65
C ALA A 512 21.09 -22.04 -20.95
N ALA A 513 21.11 -22.06 -19.62
CA ALA A 513 21.35 -23.26 -18.82
C ALA A 513 20.30 -24.35 -19.10
N GLY A 514 19.04 -23.97 -19.27
CA GLY A 514 17.97 -24.87 -19.73
C GLY A 514 18.34 -25.53 -21.06
N ARG A 515 18.77 -24.74 -22.06
CA ARG A 515 19.18 -25.25 -23.38
C ARG A 515 20.43 -26.14 -23.32
N GLU A 516 21.42 -25.79 -22.50
CA GLU A 516 22.59 -26.64 -22.23
C GLU A 516 22.21 -27.99 -21.60
N ASN A 517 21.13 -28.02 -20.80
CA ASN A 517 20.57 -29.23 -20.20
C ASN A 517 19.46 -29.87 -21.05
N GLY A 518 19.36 -29.53 -22.35
CA GLY A 518 18.43 -30.16 -23.30
C GLY A 518 16.99 -29.61 -23.30
N HIS A 519 16.68 -28.61 -22.49
CA HIS A 519 15.34 -27.99 -22.42
C HIS A 519 15.25 -26.74 -23.33
N PRO A 520 14.38 -26.73 -24.36
CA PRO A 520 14.28 -25.61 -25.29
C PRO A 520 13.69 -24.35 -24.65
N THR A 521 13.93 -23.19 -25.27
CA THR A 521 13.31 -21.91 -24.88
C THR A 521 12.03 -21.65 -25.67
N VAL A 522 10.89 -21.86 -25.02
CA VAL A 522 9.57 -22.08 -25.66
C VAL A 522 8.55 -21.01 -25.27
N ASP A 523 7.34 -21.15 -25.78
CA ASP A 523 6.16 -20.64 -25.11
C ASP A 523 5.60 -21.74 -24.20
N TYR A 524 5.77 -21.65 -22.89
CA TYR A 524 5.29 -22.70 -21.97
C TYR A 524 3.75 -22.80 -21.88
N ASN A 525 3.03 -21.83 -22.46
CA ASN A 525 1.57 -21.87 -22.64
C ASN A 525 1.14 -22.46 -24.01
N ALA A 526 2.07 -22.93 -24.83
CA ALA A 526 1.78 -23.66 -26.07
C ALA A 526 1.36 -25.12 -25.77
N PRO A 527 0.41 -25.69 -26.53
CA PRO A 527 -0.05 -27.06 -26.31
C PRO A 527 1.04 -28.11 -26.50
N ASP A 528 1.94 -27.90 -27.47
CA ASP A 528 2.92 -28.87 -27.95
C ASP A 528 4.28 -28.81 -27.22
N GLN A 529 4.58 -27.73 -26.48
CA GLN A 529 5.94 -27.43 -26.03
C GLN A 529 6.12 -27.54 -24.51
N VAL A 530 7.20 -28.23 -24.12
CA VAL A 530 7.72 -28.27 -22.74
C VAL A 530 9.14 -27.71 -22.75
N GLY A 531 9.45 -26.86 -21.77
CA GLY A 531 10.74 -26.18 -21.69
C GLY A 531 10.71 -24.95 -20.80
N PHE A 532 11.60 -24.01 -21.11
CA PHE A 532 11.88 -22.82 -20.30
C PHE A 532 11.42 -21.55 -21.02
N GLY A 533 11.01 -20.50 -20.29
CA GLY A 533 10.59 -19.23 -20.88
C GLY A 533 10.56 -18.06 -19.89
N TYR A 534 10.51 -16.85 -20.42
CA TYR A 534 10.29 -15.63 -19.62
C TYR A 534 8.94 -15.66 -18.91
N VAL A 535 8.84 -15.03 -17.74
CA VAL A 535 7.56 -14.81 -17.06
C VAL A 535 6.59 -14.04 -17.96
N GLN A 536 5.43 -14.66 -18.19
CA GLN A 536 4.21 -14.08 -18.73
C GLN A 536 3.35 -13.70 -17.52
N ALA A 537 2.96 -12.44 -17.41
CA ALA A 537 2.28 -11.89 -16.26
C ALA A 537 0.94 -11.25 -16.65
N THR A 538 -0.05 -11.33 -15.77
CA THR A 538 -1.30 -10.57 -15.84
C THR A 538 -1.01 -9.11 -15.45
N GLN A 539 -0.39 -8.39 -16.38
CA GLN A 539 0.02 -7.00 -16.27
C GLN A 539 -0.47 -6.21 -17.48
N ILE A 540 -0.55 -4.89 -17.31
CA ILE A 540 -0.78 -3.93 -18.39
C ILE A 540 0.20 -2.78 -18.20
N LYS A 541 1.21 -2.69 -19.08
CA LYS A 541 2.36 -1.78 -18.93
C LYS A 541 3.01 -1.89 -17.54
N GLY A 542 3.45 -3.08 -17.14
CA GLY A 542 4.15 -3.31 -15.88
C GLY A 542 3.35 -3.07 -14.59
N HIS A 543 2.06 -2.70 -14.69
CA HIS A 543 1.14 -2.61 -13.56
C HIS A 543 0.24 -3.84 -13.50
N ARG A 544 -0.02 -4.35 -12.29
CA ARG A 544 -0.95 -5.47 -12.03
C ARG A 544 -2.29 -5.31 -12.77
N MET A 545 -2.75 -6.39 -13.40
CA MET A 545 -4.08 -6.54 -13.99
C MET A 545 -4.86 -7.61 -13.22
N SER A 546 -5.55 -7.23 -12.16
CA SER A 546 -6.39 -8.14 -11.37
C SER A 546 -7.71 -8.46 -12.08
N ALA A 547 -8.38 -9.55 -11.70
CA ALA A 547 -9.66 -9.94 -12.29
C ALA A 547 -10.74 -8.85 -12.15
N ALA A 548 -10.75 -8.09 -11.04
CA ALA A 548 -11.64 -6.94 -10.90
C ALA A 548 -11.27 -5.79 -11.86
N LYS A 549 -9.98 -5.49 -12.05
CA LYS A 549 -9.51 -4.45 -12.96
C LYS A 549 -9.79 -4.78 -14.43
N ALA A 550 -9.72 -6.06 -14.80
CA ALA A 550 -10.09 -6.56 -16.13
C ALA A 550 -11.61 -6.59 -16.35
N PHE A 551 -12.34 -7.43 -15.62
CA PHE A 551 -13.73 -7.77 -15.99
C PHE A 551 -14.80 -6.92 -15.30
N LEU A 552 -14.49 -6.30 -14.15
CA LEU A 552 -15.48 -5.60 -13.32
C LEU A 552 -15.41 -4.07 -13.46
N HIS A 553 -14.20 -3.50 -13.45
CA HIS A 553 -14.00 -2.04 -13.47
C HIS A 553 -14.52 -1.36 -14.75
N PRO A 554 -14.39 -1.93 -15.97
CA PRO A 554 -14.99 -1.37 -17.18
C PRO A 554 -16.53 -1.43 -17.20
N HIS A 555 -17.15 -2.15 -16.26
CA HIS A 555 -18.57 -2.51 -16.30
C HIS A 555 -19.34 -2.10 -15.05
N LYS A 556 -18.69 -1.60 -14.00
CA LYS A 556 -19.29 -1.19 -12.71
C LYS A 556 -20.37 -0.10 -12.78
N ARG A 557 -20.59 0.52 -13.95
CA ARG A 557 -21.67 1.52 -14.20
C ARG A 557 -22.93 0.91 -14.85
N ARG A 558 -22.96 -0.39 -15.16
CA ARG A 558 -24.15 -1.08 -15.71
C ARG A 558 -25.27 -1.12 -14.66
N ARG A 559 -26.45 -0.53 -14.95
CA ARG A 559 -27.59 -0.43 -14.01
C ARG A 559 -28.09 -1.78 -13.45
N ASN A 560 -27.84 -2.87 -14.18
CA ASN A 560 -28.21 -4.24 -13.82
C ASN A 560 -27.07 -5.04 -13.15
N LEU A 561 -25.95 -4.39 -12.79
CA LEU A 561 -24.85 -4.99 -12.04
C LEU A 561 -24.70 -4.26 -10.70
N HIS A 562 -25.07 -4.90 -9.60
CA HIS A 562 -24.90 -4.36 -8.26
C HIS A 562 -23.71 -5.03 -7.60
N ILE A 563 -22.69 -4.24 -7.25
CA ILE A 563 -21.49 -4.71 -6.56
C ILE A 563 -21.64 -4.34 -5.10
N LEU A 564 -21.56 -5.35 -4.23
CA LEU A 564 -21.73 -5.17 -2.81
C LEU A 564 -20.43 -5.56 -2.11
N THR A 565 -19.55 -4.58 -1.90
CA THR A 565 -18.34 -4.79 -1.11
C THR A 565 -18.70 -5.06 0.34
N ASP A 566 -17.70 -5.58 1.08
CA ASP A 566 -17.75 -5.63 2.53
C ASP A 566 -18.86 -6.55 3.07
N ALA A 567 -19.18 -7.58 2.26
CA ALA A 567 -20.27 -8.53 2.40
C ALA A 567 -19.90 -10.03 2.44
N ARG A 568 -20.15 -10.69 3.58
CA ARG A 568 -19.88 -12.12 3.81
C ARG A 568 -21.16 -12.91 3.63
N ALA A 569 -21.20 -13.84 2.68
CA ALA A 569 -22.18 -14.92 2.74
C ALA A 569 -21.89 -15.77 4.00
N THR A 570 -22.89 -15.96 4.84
CA THR A 570 -22.81 -16.77 6.07
C THR A 570 -23.53 -18.10 5.92
N LYS A 571 -24.60 -18.17 5.11
CA LYS A 571 -25.33 -19.40 4.80
C LYS A 571 -26.08 -19.31 3.47
N VAL A 572 -26.12 -20.38 2.69
CA VAL A 572 -27.09 -20.56 1.60
C VAL A 572 -28.37 -21.11 2.21
N ILE A 573 -29.50 -20.44 1.96
CA ILE A 573 -30.82 -20.84 2.45
C ILE A 573 -31.46 -21.74 1.40
N ILE A 574 -31.71 -22.98 1.82
CA ILE A 574 -32.17 -24.08 0.99
C ILE A 574 -33.47 -24.61 1.60
N ASP A 575 -34.50 -24.77 0.78
CA ASP A 575 -35.74 -25.39 1.22
C ASP A 575 -35.50 -26.89 1.52
N PRO A 576 -35.86 -27.40 2.72
CA PRO A 576 -35.46 -28.74 3.14
C PRO A 576 -36.17 -29.87 2.40
N GLN A 577 -37.34 -29.61 1.80
CA GLN A 577 -38.17 -30.59 1.09
C GLN A 577 -37.76 -30.68 -0.39
N SER A 578 -37.84 -29.57 -1.11
CA SER A 578 -37.52 -29.45 -2.54
C SER A 578 -36.01 -29.37 -2.83
N LYS A 579 -35.17 -29.21 -1.80
CA LYS A 579 -33.72 -28.99 -1.88
C LYS A 579 -33.32 -27.78 -2.74
N ARG A 580 -34.20 -26.78 -2.81
CA ARG A 580 -34.03 -25.60 -3.67
C ARG A 580 -33.27 -24.47 -2.96
N ALA A 581 -32.13 -24.04 -3.50
CA ALA A 581 -31.35 -22.91 -2.98
C ALA A 581 -31.94 -21.55 -3.41
N TYR A 582 -32.78 -20.93 -2.58
CA TYR A 582 -33.58 -19.76 -2.96
C TYR A 582 -33.13 -18.42 -2.36
N ALA A 583 -32.22 -18.40 -1.39
CA ALA A 583 -31.66 -17.17 -0.84
C ALA A 583 -30.25 -17.35 -0.26
N VAL A 584 -29.53 -16.25 -0.06
CA VAL A 584 -28.29 -16.19 0.69
C VAL A 584 -28.50 -15.38 1.95
N GLU A 585 -28.22 -15.97 3.11
CA GLU A 585 -27.96 -15.24 4.34
C GLU A 585 -26.56 -14.64 4.24
N TYR A 586 -26.47 -13.33 4.45
CA TYR A 586 -25.21 -12.62 4.43
C TYR A 586 -25.16 -11.60 5.55
N VAL A 587 -23.99 -11.53 6.16
CA VAL A 587 -23.61 -10.44 7.04
C VAL A 587 -22.68 -9.57 6.22
N LYS A 588 -23.13 -8.37 5.84
CA LYS A 588 -22.24 -7.28 5.40
C LYS A 588 -21.81 -6.36 6.56
N ASP A 589 -21.61 -7.02 7.71
CA ASP A 589 -21.28 -6.62 9.10
C ASP A 589 -22.41 -6.21 10.08
N GLY A 590 -22.94 -7.16 10.85
CA GLY A 590 -23.91 -6.87 11.90
C GLY A 590 -25.31 -7.30 11.54
N VAL A 591 -26.12 -6.46 10.88
CA VAL A 591 -27.50 -6.86 10.49
C VAL A 591 -27.44 -8.17 9.68
N LYS A 592 -27.88 -9.29 10.23
CA LYS A 592 -28.04 -10.50 9.43
C LYS A 592 -29.08 -10.21 8.34
N ARG A 593 -28.65 -10.14 7.07
CA ARG A 593 -29.52 -9.86 5.91
C ARG A 593 -29.72 -11.12 5.08
N ILE A 594 -30.82 -11.14 4.34
CA ILE A 594 -31.18 -12.23 3.44
C ILE A 594 -31.49 -11.63 2.07
N VAL A 595 -30.84 -12.13 1.02
CA VAL A 595 -31.15 -11.77 -0.38
C VAL A 595 -31.70 -13.00 -1.10
N ARG A 596 -32.91 -12.86 -1.67
CA ARG A 596 -33.56 -13.94 -2.44
C ARG A 596 -33.04 -13.97 -3.87
N CYS A 597 -32.77 -15.16 -4.40
CA CYS A 597 -32.51 -15.38 -5.82
C CYS A 597 -33.71 -16.06 -6.50
N ARG A 598 -34.02 -15.64 -7.74
CA ARG A 598 -35.09 -16.25 -8.55
C ARG A 598 -34.63 -17.45 -9.39
N ARG A 599 -33.33 -17.55 -9.69
CA ARG A 599 -32.77 -18.52 -10.65
C ARG A 599 -31.70 -19.39 -10.02
N GLU A 600 -30.53 -18.84 -9.70
CA GLU A 600 -29.38 -19.66 -9.34
C GLU A 600 -28.46 -18.90 -8.38
N ILE A 601 -27.94 -19.59 -7.37
CA ILE A 601 -26.93 -19.10 -6.44
C ILE A 601 -25.58 -19.67 -6.86
N ILE A 602 -24.56 -18.82 -6.94
CA ILE A 602 -23.24 -19.18 -7.47
C ILE A 602 -22.21 -18.86 -6.40
N LEU A 603 -21.46 -19.87 -5.95
CA LEU A 603 -20.40 -19.72 -4.97
C LEU A 603 -19.06 -19.56 -5.69
N SER A 604 -18.42 -18.41 -5.51
CA SER A 604 -17.10 -18.10 -6.05
C SER A 604 -16.15 -17.56 -4.96
N ALA A 605 -16.29 -18.08 -3.74
CA ALA A 605 -15.53 -17.63 -2.57
C ALA A 605 -14.14 -18.30 -2.45
N GLY A 606 -13.80 -19.19 -3.39
CA GLY A 606 -12.51 -19.84 -3.50
C GLY A 606 -12.38 -21.10 -2.64
N PRO A 607 -11.23 -21.79 -2.76
CA PRO A 607 -11.00 -23.18 -2.33
C PRO A 607 -11.07 -23.45 -0.83
N ILE A 608 -11.36 -22.44 0.00
CA ILE A 608 -11.49 -22.57 1.45
C ILE A 608 -12.83 -22.01 1.95
N ALA A 609 -13.35 -20.94 1.34
CA ALA A 609 -14.62 -20.32 1.80
C ALA A 609 -15.86 -20.90 1.09
N SER A 610 -15.77 -21.32 -0.18
CA SER A 610 -16.85 -22.05 -0.85
C SER A 610 -17.21 -23.38 -0.14
N PRO A 611 -16.25 -24.28 0.17
CA PRO A 611 -16.56 -25.50 0.93
C PRO A 611 -17.01 -25.22 2.37
N GLN A 612 -16.46 -24.21 3.04
CA GLN A 612 -16.92 -23.77 4.36
C GLN A 612 -18.40 -23.35 4.31
N LEU A 613 -18.78 -22.52 3.33
CA LEU A 613 -20.15 -22.02 3.18
C LEU A 613 -21.13 -23.14 2.83
N LEU A 614 -20.76 -24.10 1.99
CA LEU A 614 -21.57 -25.31 1.73
C LEU A 614 -21.82 -26.09 3.04
N MET A 615 -20.77 -26.38 3.81
CA MET A 615 -20.91 -27.11 5.08
C MET A 615 -21.81 -26.38 6.09
N LEU A 616 -21.65 -25.06 6.26
CA LEU A 616 -22.52 -24.22 7.10
C LEU A 616 -23.98 -24.17 6.61
N SER A 617 -24.20 -24.45 5.33
CA SER A 617 -25.52 -24.54 4.69
C SER A 617 -26.15 -25.94 4.81
N GLY A 618 -25.49 -26.90 5.45
CA GLY A 618 -25.98 -28.27 5.59
C GLY A 618 -25.59 -29.20 4.42
N ILE A 619 -24.66 -28.78 3.55
CA ILE A 619 -24.14 -29.57 2.43
C ILE A 619 -22.71 -30.00 2.76
N GLY A 620 -22.50 -31.27 3.12
CA GLY A 620 -21.17 -31.73 3.55
C GLY A 620 -21.17 -33.08 4.24
N PRO A 621 -20.02 -33.52 4.78
CA PRO A 621 -19.89 -34.86 5.35
C PRO A 621 -20.78 -35.01 6.58
N ALA A 622 -21.78 -35.89 6.51
CA ALA A 622 -22.89 -35.93 7.47
C ALA A 622 -22.45 -35.99 8.95
N GLU A 623 -21.49 -36.86 9.30
CA GLU A 623 -21.00 -36.99 10.69
C GLU A 623 -20.23 -35.76 11.18
N HIS A 624 -19.59 -35.01 10.27
CA HIS A 624 -18.93 -33.75 10.61
C HIS A 624 -19.94 -32.63 10.88
N LEU A 625 -21.02 -32.58 10.10
CA LEU A 625 -22.08 -31.60 10.30
C LEU A 625 -22.88 -31.90 11.58
N LYS A 626 -23.24 -33.18 11.81
CA LYS A 626 -23.90 -33.65 13.04
C LYS A 626 -23.10 -33.29 14.30
N SER A 627 -21.79 -33.53 14.32
CA SER A 627 -20.94 -33.27 15.49
C SER A 627 -20.80 -31.78 15.84
N LEU A 628 -21.16 -30.88 14.91
CA LEU A 628 -21.21 -29.42 15.10
C LEU A 628 -22.65 -28.87 15.23
N GLY A 629 -23.66 -29.74 15.36
CA GLY A 629 -25.07 -29.35 15.48
C GLY A 629 -25.68 -28.78 14.20
N ILE A 630 -25.06 -28.99 13.03
CA ILE A 630 -25.52 -28.46 11.74
C ILE A 630 -26.48 -29.49 11.09
N PRO A 631 -27.73 -29.10 10.78
CA PRO A 631 -28.66 -29.99 10.08
C PRO A 631 -28.14 -30.41 8.70
N VAL A 632 -28.04 -31.72 8.45
CA VAL A 632 -27.61 -32.28 7.17
C VAL A 632 -28.77 -32.18 6.17
N LEU A 633 -28.62 -31.35 5.14
CA LEU A 633 -29.55 -31.27 4.02
C LEU A 633 -29.15 -32.23 2.89
N VAL A 634 -27.85 -32.35 2.61
CA VAL A 634 -27.25 -33.29 1.65
C VAL A 634 -25.88 -33.76 2.16
N ASN A 635 -25.64 -35.08 2.10
CA ASN A 635 -24.35 -35.69 2.47
C ASN A 635 -23.41 -35.73 1.25
N LEU A 636 -22.46 -34.80 1.16
CA LEU A 636 -21.42 -34.74 0.11
C LEU A 636 -20.03 -34.64 0.74
N GLN A 637 -18.98 -35.07 0.05
CA GLN A 637 -17.60 -35.06 0.58
C GLN A 637 -16.90 -33.69 0.48
N VAL A 638 -17.65 -32.62 0.78
CA VAL A 638 -17.16 -31.23 0.79
C VAL A 638 -15.93 -31.10 1.69
N GLY A 639 -14.86 -30.52 1.15
CA GLY A 639 -13.59 -30.31 1.85
C GLY A 639 -12.74 -31.55 2.09
N ARG A 640 -13.20 -32.77 1.75
CA ARG A 640 -12.48 -34.03 2.05
C ARG A 640 -11.29 -34.33 1.14
N VAL A 641 -11.13 -33.60 0.04
CA VAL A 641 -9.94 -33.62 -0.81
C VAL A 641 -9.46 -32.19 -0.99
N LEU A 642 -8.17 -31.97 -0.77
CA LEU A 642 -7.47 -30.72 -1.08
C LEU A 642 -6.10 -31.08 -1.67
N TYR A 643 -5.80 -30.53 -2.84
CA TYR A 643 -4.42 -30.45 -3.33
C TYR A 643 -3.95 -29.00 -3.28
N ASP A 644 -2.64 -28.79 -3.14
CA ASP A 644 -1.97 -27.49 -3.19
C ASP A 644 -0.57 -27.69 -3.76
N HIS A 645 -0.07 -26.72 -4.51
CA HIS A 645 1.31 -26.77 -5.01
C HIS A 645 2.27 -26.31 -3.92
N ILE A 646 2.97 -27.29 -3.34
CA ILE A 646 4.07 -27.04 -2.42
C ILE A 646 5.34 -26.66 -3.18
N ALA A 647 6.21 -25.90 -2.53
CA ALA A 647 7.49 -25.52 -3.08
C ALA A 647 8.63 -25.51 -2.05
N PHE A 648 9.87 -25.62 -2.54
CA PHE A 648 11.08 -25.46 -1.76
C PHE A 648 11.93 -24.29 -2.31
N PRO A 649 12.15 -23.22 -1.53
CA PRO A 649 12.88 -22.02 -1.95
C PRO A 649 14.39 -22.08 -1.63
N GLY A 650 14.89 -23.19 -1.07
CA GLY A 650 16.18 -23.27 -0.42
C GLY A 650 17.40 -23.60 -1.30
N VAL A 651 17.24 -23.76 -2.62
CA VAL A 651 18.37 -23.96 -3.54
C VAL A 651 18.86 -22.62 -4.07
N ILE A 652 19.93 -22.11 -3.47
CA ILE A 652 20.40 -20.74 -3.64
C ILE A 652 21.85 -20.75 -4.10
N PHE A 653 22.20 -19.86 -5.01
CA PHE A 653 23.56 -19.59 -5.43
C PHE A 653 23.96 -18.18 -5.00
N LYS A 654 25.02 -18.06 -4.20
CA LYS A 654 25.70 -16.77 -4.00
C LYS A 654 26.49 -16.45 -5.26
N LEU A 655 26.33 -15.25 -5.79
CA LEU A 655 27.08 -14.79 -6.97
C LEU A 655 28.35 -14.04 -6.53
N ASN A 656 29.37 -14.02 -7.38
CA ASN A 656 30.60 -13.26 -7.14
C ASN A 656 30.74 -12.10 -8.15
N THR A 657 29.64 -11.38 -8.34
CA THR A 657 29.45 -10.23 -9.24
C THR A 657 28.56 -9.21 -8.56
N THR A 658 28.81 -7.92 -8.75
CA THR A 658 27.98 -6.85 -8.20
C THR A 658 26.75 -6.56 -9.06
N ASN A 659 25.63 -6.22 -8.41
CA ASN A 659 24.40 -5.72 -9.02
C ASN A 659 23.72 -6.66 -10.03
N ALA A 660 24.01 -7.96 -10.01
CA ALA A 660 23.35 -8.95 -10.86
C ALA A 660 21.86 -9.18 -10.50
N SER A 661 21.50 -8.96 -9.23
CA SER A 661 20.23 -9.34 -8.60
C SER A 661 19.32 -8.12 -8.34
N LEU A 662 18.11 -8.35 -7.84
CA LEU A 662 17.08 -7.34 -7.58
C LEU A 662 16.95 -6.94 -6.09
N LEU A 663 18.07 -6.75 -5.39
CA LEU A 663 18.07 -6.36 -3.96
C LEU A 663 17.21 -5.11 -3.68
N GLU A 664 16.47 -5.10 -2.56
CA GLU A 664 15.52 -4.04 -2.17
C GLU A 664 16.11 -2.61 -2.29
N PRO A 665 17.34 -2.29 -1.79
CA PRO A 665 17.89 -0.94 -1.90
C PRO A 665 18.16 -0.48 -3.34
N LYS A 666 18.23 -1.41 -4.30
CA LYS A 666 18.38 -1.14 -5.75
C LYS A 666 17.02 -1.06 -6.46
N VAL A 667 16.02 -1.79 -5.98
CA VAL A 667 14.65 -1.82 -6.55
C VAL A 667 13.81 -0.65 -6.05
N ALA A 668 13.76 -0.43 -4.74
CA ALA A 668 12.97 0.61 -4.11
C ALA A 668 13.75 1.92 -4.05
N THR A 669 13.84 2.61 -5.19
CA THR A 669 14.42 3.96 -5.31
C THR A 669 13.39 4.92 -5.89
N PHE A 670 13.46 6.20 -5.54
CA PHE A 670 12.43 7.17 -5.96
C PHE A 670 12.40 7.33 -7.49
N SER A 671 13.55 7.20 -8.16
CA SER A 671 13.64 7.16 -9.62
C SER A 671 12.87 5.97 -10.21
N ASN A 672 12.99 4.77 -9.62
CA ASN A 672 12.27 3.58 -10.09
C ASN A 672 10.76 3.72 -9.85
N LEU A 673 10.35 4.34 -8.73
CA LEU A 673 8.94 4.62 -8.43
C LEU A 673 8.33 5.58 -9.47
N ILE A 674 9.00 6.69 -9.79
CA ILE A 674 8.54 7.63 -10.82
C ILE A 674 8.55 6.97 -12.21
N GLN A 675 9.58 6.18 -12.57
CA GLN A 675 9.62 5.46 -13.84
C GLN A 675 8.44 4.48 -13.98
N TRP A 676 8.14 3.73 -12.92
CA TRP A 676 7.01 2.81 -12.88
C TRP A 676 5.67 3.54 -13.00
N LEU A 677 5.46 4.60 -12.22
CA LEU A 677 4.21 5.38 -12.23
C LEU A 677 3.93 6.11 -13.56
N GLN A 678 4.98 6.64 -14.22
CA GLN A 678 4.81 7.43 -15.44
C GLN A 678 4.81 6.60 -16.72
N PHE A 679 5.62 5.53 -16.79
CA PHE A 679 5.86 4.80 -18.04
C PHE A 679 5.43 3.33 -18.00
N GLY A 680 5.25 2.74 -16.81
CA GLY A 680 5.01 1.31 -16.67
C GLY A 680 6.27 0.46 -16.85
N GLU A 681 7.44 1.04 -16.57
CA GLU A 681 8.77 0.46 -16.82
C GLU A 681 9.65 0.45 -15.56
N GLY A 682 10.84 -0.13 -15.65
CA GLY A 682 11.80 -0.21 -14.55
C GLY A 682 11.59 -1.39 -13.59
N LEU A 683 12.41 -1.44 -12.53
CA LEU A 683 12.57 -2.65 -11.71
C LEU A 683 11.30 -3.06 -10.93
N LEU A 684 10.42 -2.11 -10.60
CA LEU A 684 9.15 -2.35 -9.90
C LEU A 684 8.09 -3.08 -10.75
N THR A 685 8.35 -3.29 -12.04
CA THR A 685 7.50 -4.12 -12.92
C THR A 685 7.70 -5.62 -12.69
N THR A 686 8.79 -6.02 -12.02
CA THR A 686 9.13 -7.43 -11.83
C THR A 686 8.18 -8.12 -10.84
N ALA A 687 7.83 -9.38 -11.13
CA ALA A 687 6.86 -10.15 -10.35
C ALA A 687 7.48 -10.71 -9.07
N GLY A 688 7.78 -9.85 -8.09
CA GLY A 688 8.47 -10.26 -6.85
C GLY A 688 9.88 -10.80 -7.08
N GLY A 689 10.58 -10.26 -8.08
CA GLY A 689 11.90 -10.73 -8.51
C GLY A 689 11.92 -12.01 -9.34
N ILE A 690 10.76 -12.60 -9.67
CA ILE A 690 10.64 -13.77 -10.55
C ILE A 690 10.74 -13.31 -12.02
N GLU A 691 11.60 -13.96 -12.81
CA GLU A 691 11.90 -13.54 -14.19
C GLU A 691 11.69 -14.63 -15.26
N GLY A 692 11.85 -15.91 -14.90
CA GLY A 692 11.66 -17.04 -15.81
C GLY A 692 11.03 -18.25 -15.13
N ILE A 693 10.39 -19.10 -15.93
CA ILE A 693 9.80 -20.38 -15.52
C ILE A 693 10.38 -21.50 -16.41
N GLY A 694 10.66 -22.67 -15.83
CA GLY A 694 11.11 -23.86 -16.56
C GLY A 694 10.39 -25.13 -16.09
N TYR A 695 9.76 -25.85 -17.01
CA TYR A 695 9.09 -27.12 -16.72
C TYR A 695 9.99 -28.32 -16.97
N LEU A 696 10.04 -29.24 -16.02
CA LEU A 696 10.82 -30.49 -16.09
C LEU A 696 9.93 -31.69 -15.72
N LYS A 697 10.21 -32.83 -16.35
CA LYS A 697 9.84 -34.15 -15.87
C LYS A 697 11.08 -34.80 -15.23
N THR A 698 11.02 -35.16 -13.95
CA THR A 698 12.13 -35.82 -13.25
C THR A 698 12.30 -37.27 -13.70
N SER A 699 13.50 -37.84 -13.50
CA SER A 699 13.80 -39.25 -13.76
C SER A 699 13.05 -40.23 -12.85
N VAL A 700 12.49 -39.75 -11.72
CA VAL A 700 11.66 -40.53 -10.80
C VAL A 700 10.15 -40.39 -11.08
N SER A 701 9.77 -39.67 -12.14
CA SER A 701 8.37 -39.54 -12.56
C SER A 701 7.83 -40.84 -13.13
N GLN A 702 6.78 -41.38 -12.49
CA GLN A 702 6.08 -42.60 -12.91
C GLN A 702 5.03 -42.35 -14.02
N ASP A 703 4.88 -41.11 -14.48
CA ASP A 703 3.95 -40.78 -15.57
C ASP A 703 4.48 -41.33 -16.90
N PRO A 704 3.69 -42.07 -17.71
CA PRO A 704 4.17 -42.55 -19.01
C PRO A 704 4.26 -41.43 -20.07
N GLU A 705 3.48 -40.36 -19.95
CA GLU A 705 3.48 -39.25 -20.91
C GLU A 705 4.58 -38.22 -20.59
N ASN A 706 4.90 -37.32 -21.51
CA ASN A 706 5.88 -36.24 -21.27
C ASN A 706 5.26 -35.06 -20.49
N VAL A 707 4.62 -35.37 -19.36
CA VAL A 707 4.03 -34.40 -18.44
C VAL A 707 5.09 -33.98 -17.42
N PRO A 708 5.38 -32.67 -17.25
CA PRO A 708 6.26 -32.18 -16.20
C PRO A 708 5.67 -32.46 -14.82
N ASP A 709 6.50 -32.91 -13.86
CA ASP A 709 6.14 -33.01 -12.44
C ASP A 709 6.68 -31.82 -11.62
N ILE A 710 7.65 -31.08 -12.16
CA ILE A 710 8.29 -29.91 -11.53
C ILE A 710 8.14 -28.65 -12.39
N GLU A 711 7.89 -27.53 -11.71
CA GLU A 711 8.13 -26.19 -12.21
C GLU A 711 9.29 -25.53 -11.45
N LEU A 712 10.26 -24.97 -12.17
CA LEU A 712 11.34 -24.14 -11.63
C LEU A 712 11.02 -22.67 -11.85
N ILE A 713 10.88 -21.94 -10.75
CA ILE A 713 10.55 -20.51 -10.72
C ILE A 713 11.87 -19.74 -10.47
N SER A 714 12.47 -19.20 -11.53
CA SER A 714 13.76 -18.51 -11.48
C SER A 714 13.63 -17.09 -10.93
N MET A 715 14.25 -16.85 -9.79
CA MET A 715 14.28 -15.56 -9.09
C MET A 715 15.65 -14.88 -9.23
N ALA A 716 15.65 -13.59 -9.58
CA ALA A 716 16.84 -12.75 -9.62
C ALA A 716 17.26 -12.28 -8.22
N GLY A 717 17.47 -13.26 -7.33
CA GLY A 717 17.75 -13.11 -5.90
C GLY A 717 17.49 -14.43 -5.17
N SER A 718 17.31 -14.34 -3.86
CA SER A 718 16.56 -15.32 -3.06
C SER A 718 15.78 -14.56 -1.97
N LEU A 719 15.32 -15.21 -0.90
CA LEU A 719 14.57 -14.51 0.16
C LEU A 719 15.41 -13.44 0.90
N ASN A 720 16.74 -13.46 0.75
CA ASN A 720 17.63 -12.41 1.25
C ASN A 720 17.45 -11.04 0.56
N ILE A 721 16.65 -10.97 -0.52
CA ILE A 721 16.46 -9.80 -1.39
C ILE A 721 16.01 -8.53 -0.63
N ASP A 722 15.20 -8.67 0.43
CA ASP A 722 14.74 -7.59 1.32
C ASP A 722 15.35 -7.68 2.73
N SER A 723 16.42 -8.48 2.89
CA SER A 723 17.08 -8.77 4.17
C SER A 723 16.15 -9.23 5.32
N GLY A 724 15.00 -9.85 5.00
CA GLY A 724 14.04 -10.35 5.98
C GLY A 724 12.95 -9.34 6.36
N GLY A 725 12.59 -8.46 5.43
CA GLY A 725 11.49 -7.52 5.54
C GLY A 725 10.14 -8.17 5.26
N ALA A 726 9.52 -7.80 4.14
CA ALA A 726 8.18 -8.22 3.75
C ALA A 726 8.10 -9.72 3.41
N LEU A 727 9.09 -10.31 2.72
CA LEU A 727 9.05 -11.73 2.33
C LEU A 727 9.03 -12.66 3.54
N ARG A 728 9.90 -12.39 4.52
CA ARG A 728 9.97 -13.17 5.77
C ARG A 728 8.63 -13.16 6.51
N GLU A 729 7.98 -12.00 6.66
CA GLU A 729 6.64 -11.91 7.26
C GLU A 729 5.55 -12.54 6.39
N SER A 730 5.63 -12.40 5.05
CA SER A 730 4.65 -12.96 4.12
C SER A 730 4.58 -14.49 4.19
N TRP A 731 5.68 -15.16 4.54
CA TRP A 731 5.75 -16.61 4.77
C TRP A 731 5.79 -16.96 6.27
N ARG A 732 5.58 -15.96 7.14
CA ARG A 732 5.61 -16.03 8.61
C ARG A 732 6.90 -16.66 9.19
N LEU A 733 8.05 -16.56 8.54
CA LEU A 733 9.27 -17.16 9.06
C LEU A 733 9.75 -16.42 10.32
N SER A 734 9.97 -17.17 11.42
CA SER A 734 10.52 -16.58 12.64
C SER A 734 11.92 -16.01 12.39
N LYS A 735 12.21 -14.85 12.98
CA LYS A 735 13.48 -14.14 12.72
C LYS A 735 14.73 -15.00 12.97
N PRO A 736 14.84 -15.79 14.06
CA PRO A 736 16.02 -16.65 14.28
C PRO A 736 16.21 -17.75 13.22
N ILE A 737 15.12 -18.37 12.75
CA ILE A 737 15.20 -19.39 11.67
C ILE A 737 15.63 -18.72 10.36
N PHE A 738 15.05 -17.55 10.06
CA PHE A 738 15.39 -16.80 8.86
C PHE A 738 16.83 -16.25 8.87
N ASP A 739 17.31 -15.70 9.98
CA ASP A 739 18.70 -15.26 10.12
C ASP A 739 19.68 -16.44 10.01
N SER A 740 19.34 -17.62 10.57
CA SER A 740 20.15 -18.84 10.47
C SER A 740 20.34 -19.28 9.01
N ILE A 741 19.27 -19.26 8.21
CA ILE A 741 19.32 -19.74 6.82
C ILE A 741 19.81 -18.62 5.86
N TYR A 742 19.39 -17.37 6.03
CA TYR A 742 19.58 -16.27 5.06
C TYR A 742 20.44 -15.11 5.55
N GLY A 743 20.75 -15.01 6.84
CA GLY A 743 21.47 -13.85 7.42
C GLY A 743 22.87 -13.65 6.85
N SER A 744 23.55 -14.74 6.52
CA SER A 744 24.86 -14.70 5.86
C SER A 744 24.79 -14.23 4.39
N LEU A 745 23.59 -14.08 3.81
CA LEU A 745 23.32 -13.58 2.46
C LEU A 745 22.84 -12.11 2.41
N TYR A 746 22.62 -11.43 3.54
CA TYR A 746 22.15 -10.04 3.52
C TYR A 746 23.08 -9.11 2.74
N GLY A 747 22.49 -8.29 1.86
CA GLY A 747 23.20 -7.38 0.96
C GLY A 747 24.02 -8.04 -0.16
N LYS A 748 23.90 -9.36 -0.39
CA LYS A 748 24.73 -10.10 -1.36
C LYS A 748 23.92 -10.54 -2.58
N ASP A 749 24.52 -10.39 -3.75
CA ASP A 749 23.98 -10.88 -5.01
C ASP A 749 23.78 -12.41 -4.99
N THR A 750 22.61 -12.84 -5.45
CA THR A 750 22.12 -14.22 -5.37
C THR A 750 21.26 -14.57 -6.58
N TRP A 751 21.20 -15.85 -6.91
CA TRP A 751 20.18 -16.43 -7.79
C TRP A 751 19.58 -17.66 -7.11
N SER A 752 18.30 -17.95 -7.36
CA SER A 752 17.66 -19.18 -6.92
C SER A 752 16.61 -19.62 -7.93
N ALA A 753 16.37 -20.93 -7.99
CA ALA A 753 15.17 -21.48 -8.62
C ALA A 753 14.32 -22.11 -7.52
N VAL A 754 13.16 -21.52 -7.26
CA VAL A 754 12.18 -22.09 -6.33
C VAL A 754 11.54 -23.30 -7.03
N ILE A 755 11.65 -24.47 -6.39
CA ILE A 755 11.17 -25.74 -6.93
C ILE A 755 9.71 -25.91 -6.50
N MET A 756 8.75 -25.87 -7.44
CA MET A 756 7.34 -26.18 -7.19
C MET A 756 6.99 -27.58 -7.68
N LEU A 757 6.31 -28.36 -6.84
CA LEU A 757 5.75 -29.67 -7.19
C LEU A 757 4.37 -29.49 -7.81
N THR A 758 4.18 -29.97 -9.05
CA THR A 758 2.98 -29.68 -9.86
C THR A 758 1.96 -30.81 -9.94
N HIS A 759 2.34 -32.06 -9.63
CA HIS A 759 1.38 -33.17 -9.44
C HIS A 759 1.57 -33.91 -8.11
N PRO A 760 1.46 -33.19 -6.97
CA PRO A 760 1.58 -33.78 -5.63
C PRO A 760 0.62 -34.95 -5.45
N LYS A 761 1.12 -36.03 -4.86
CA LYS A 761 0.33 -37.22 -4.49
C LYS A 761 -0.32 -37.03 -3.11
N SER A 762 0.37 -36.30 -2.21
CA SER A 762 -0.12 -35.93 -0.87
C SER A 762 -1.47 -35.21 -0.95
N LYS A 763 -2.42 -35.58 -0.08
CA LYS A 763 -3.79 -35.02 -0.05
C LYS A 763 -4.11 -34.40 1.28
N GLY A 764 -4.38 -33.10 1.26
CA GLY A 764 -4.97 -32.38 2.37
C GLY A 764 -6.48 -32.56 2.47
N TYR A 765 -7.07 -31.92 3.49
CA TYR A 765 -8.51 -31.73 3.65
C TYR A 765 -8.78 -30.47 4.49
N LEU A 766 -10.04 -30.02 4.51
CA LEU A 766 -10.52 -29.02 5.46
C LEU A 766 -11.77 -29.49 6.20
N GLU A 767 -11.98 -28.91 7.37
CA GLU A 767 -13.15 -29.14 8.22
C GLU A 767 -13.63 -27.83 8.80
N LEU A 768 -14.95 -27.69 9.01
CA LEU A 768 -15.44 -26.66 9.92
C LEU A 768 -14.82 -26.85 11.31
N ARG A 769 -14.31 -25.77 11.90
CA ARG A 769 -13.84 -25.78 13.30
C ARG A 769 -15.00 -25.93 14.28
N ASP A 770 -16.09 -25.24 13.94
CA ASP A 770 -17.32 -25.04 14.70
C ASP A 770 -18.40 -24.53 13.71
N SER A 771 -19.63 -24.31 14.16
CA SER A 771 -20.75 -23.84 13.34
C SER A 771 -20.82 -22.31 13.15
N ASN A 772 -19.85 -21.55 13.64
CA ASN A 772 -19.81 -20.09 13.45
C ASN A 772 -19.22 -19.74 12.07
N PRO A 773 -19.95 -19.00 11.20
CA PRO A 773 -19.50 -18.66 9.85
C PRO A 773 -18.29 -17.71 9.81
N PHE A 774 -17.97 -17.05 10.92
CA PHE A 774 -16.81 -16.15 11.05
C PHE A 774 -15.51 -16.89 11.33
N SER A 775 -15.58 -18.03 12.03
CA SER A 775 -14.45 -18.91 12.34
C SER A 775 -13.65 -19.29 11.09
N HIS A 776 -12.34 -19.45 11.25
CA HIS A 776 -11.54 -20.14 10.24
C HIS A 776 -11.75 -21.65 10.33
N PRO A 777 -11.89 -22.36 9.21
CA PRO A 777 -11.92 -23.81 9.20
C PRO A 777 -10.57 -24.38 9.66
N LYS A 778 -10.58 -25.63 10.12
CA LYS A 778 -9.36 -26.42 10.29
C LYS A 778 -8.82 -26.76 8.90
N LEU A 779 -7.52 -26.58 8.70
CA LEU A 779 -6.85 -26.75 7.40
C LEU A 779 -5.70 -27.75 7.58
N TYR A 780 -5.74 -28.84 6.83
CA TYR A 780 -4.75 -29.91 6.88
C TYR A 780 -4.13 -30.04 5.49
N GLY A 781 -2.88 -29.60 5.33
CA GLY A 781 -2.17 -29.71 4.05
C GLY A 781 -1.65 -31.12 3.77
N ASN A 782 -1.28 -31.86 4.83
CA ASN A 782 -0.69 -33.20 4.78
C ASN A 782 0.51 -33.29 3.81
N TYR A 783 1.29 -32.23 3.68
CA TYR A 783 2.39 -32.15 2.71
C TYR A 783 3.49 -33.18 3.02
N LEU A 784 4.03 -33.80 1.95
CA LEU A 784 5.16 -34.73 2.04
C LEU A 784 4.85 -35.98 2.90
N THR A 785 3.59 -36.40 2.94
CA THR A 785 3.16 -37.71 3.46
C THR A 785 3.40 -38.81 2.45
N GLU A 786 3.25 -38.53 1.15
CA GLU A 786 3.57 -39.47 0.07
C GLU A 786 5.07 -39.43 -0.27
N PRO A 787 5.81 -40.56 -0.21
CA PRO A 787 7.26 -40.59 -0.45
C PRO A 787 7.68 -40.08 -1.84
N GLN A 788 6.83 -40.29 -2.86
CA GLN A 788 7.10 -39.84 -4.23
C GLN A 788 7.25 -38.31 -4.33
N ASP A 789 6.51 -37.54 -3.52
CA ASP A 789 6.59 -36.07 -3.52
C ASP A 789 7.98 -35.59 -3.08
N MET A 790 8.54 -36.25 -2.06
CA MET A 790 9.91 -36.00 -1.60
C MET A 790 10.95 -36.42 -2.66
N ALA A 791 10.80 -37.61 -3.25
CA ALA A 791 11.73 -38.11 -4.27
C ALA A 791 11.81 -37.19 -5.49
N THR A 792 10.66 -36.75 -6.01
CA THR A 792 10.57 -35.79 -7.13
C THR A 792 11.21 -34.44 -6.76
N MET A 793 11.00 -33.92 -5.53
CA MET A 793 11.67 -32.68 -5.09
C MET A 793 13.18 -32.83 -4.91
N LEU A 794 13.69 -33.99 -4.45
CA LEU A 794 15.12 -34.25 -4.31
C LEU A 794 15.85 -34.31 -5.67
N GLU A 795 15.25 -34.93 -6.70
CA GLU A 795 15.84 -34.89 -8.05
C GLU A 795 15.76 -33.48 -8.66
N ALA A 796 14.70 -32.72 -8.37
CA ALA A 796 14.61 -31.32 -8.79
C ALA A 796 15.76 -30.46 -8.22
N ILE A 797 16.18 -30.69 -6.96
CA ILE A 797 17.36 -30.02 -6.37
C ILE A 797 18.62 -30.35 -7.21
N LYS A 798 18.79 -31.61 -7.61
CA LYS A 798 19.93 -32.03 -8.45
C LYS A 798 19.88 -31.39 -9.84
N HIS A 799 18.71 -31.20 -10.44
CA HIS A 799 18.54 -30.40 -11.67
C HIS A 799 18.91 -28.91 -11.46
N VAL A 800 18.44 -28.26 -10.39
CA VAL A 800 18.78 -26.85 -10.10
C VAL A 800 20.28 -26.67 -9.85
N ILE A 801 20.93 -27.63 -9.20
CA ILE A 801 22.38 -27.63 -8.99
C ILE A 801 23.12 -27.69 -10.34
N ARG A 802 22.71 -28.60 -11.25
CA ARG A 802 23.26 -28.69 -12.62
C ARG A 802 23.06 -27.39 -13.41
N LEU A 803 21.88 -26.76 -13.32
CA LEU A 803 21.60 -25.48 -13.99
C LEU A 803 22.52 -24.36 -13.49
N GLY A 804 22.65 -24.19 -12.17
CA GLY A 804 23.51 -23.15 -11.57
C GLY A 804 25.02 -23.38 -11.76
N GLN A 805 25.43 -24.59 -12.15
CA GLN A 805 26.82 -24.95 -12.49
C GLN A 805 27.13 -24.91 -14.00
N SER A 806 26.14 -24.61 -14.85
CA SER A 806 26.28 -24.56 -16.32
C SER A 806 27.15 -23.40 -16.83
N SER A 807 27.58 -23.47 -18.09
CA SER A 807 28.47 -22.46 -18.68
C SER A 807 27.78 -21.10 -18.84
N ALA A 808 26.46 -21.08 -19.11
CA ALA A 808 25.62 -19.89 -19.07
C ALA A 808 25.74 -19.05 -17.78
N PHE A 809 25.87 -19.70 -16.62
CA PHE A 809 26.02 -19.03 -15.34
C PHE A 809 27.47 -18.73 -14.96
N ALA A 810 28.48 -19.29 -15.64
CA ALA A 810 29.89 -19.14 -15.28
C ALA A 810 30.35 -17.67 -15.16
N LYS A 811 29.78 -16.76 -15.98
CA LYS A 811 30.00 -15.31 -15.92
C LYS A 811 29.61 -14.65 -14.58
N TYR A 812 28.79 -15.31 -13.76
CA TYR A 812 28.40 -14.87 -12.42
C TYR A 812 29.24 -15.50 -11.29
N ASN A 813 30.14 -16.44 -11.63
CA ASN A 813 30.94 -17.23 -10.69
C ASN A 813 30.09 -17.73 -9.49
N PRO A 814 29.05 -18.52 -9.79
CA PRO A 814 28.03 -18.91 -8.83
C PRO A 814 28.56 -19.96 -7.87
N LYS A 815 28.24 -19.83 -6.58
CA LYS A 815 28.59 -20.81 -5.55
C LYS A 815 27.32 -21.26 -4.84
N LEU A 816 27.03 -22.56 -4.91
CA LEU A 816 25.92 -23.18 -4.20
C LEU A 816 26.03 -22.84 -2.71
N PHE A 817 24.96 -22.28 -2.17
CA PHE A 817 24.85 -21.92 -0.77
C PHE A 817 24.07 -23.00 -0.02
N LEU A 818 24.68 -23.52 1.04
CA LEU A 818 24.09 -24.52 1.91
C LEU A 818 23.64 -23.83 3.21
N GLY A 819 22.34 -23.54 3.31
CA GLY A 819 21.77 -22.82 4.45
C GLY A 819 21.84 -23.62 5.75
N GLU A 820 22.01 -22.93 6.88
CA GLU A 820 22.05 -23.55 8.20
C GLU A 820 20.63 -23.76 8.74
N TYR A 821 19.96 -24.81 8.25
CA TYR A 821 18.67 -25.27 8.77
C TYR A 821 18.87 -25.88 10.18
N PRO A 822 18.30 -25.31 11.27
CA PRO A 822 18.65 -25.73 12.63
C PRO A 822 18.37 -27.20 12.98
N ALA A 823 17.33 -27.78 12.37
CA ALA A 823 16.98 -29.20 12.54
C ALA A 823 17.93 -30.16 11.81
N CYS A 824 18.72 -29.68 10.85
CA CYS A 824 19.47 -30.50 9.90
C CYS A 824 20.98 -30.56 10.19
N LYS A 825 21.43 -30.01 11.32
CA LYS A 825 22.84 -29.92 11.71
C LYS A 825 23.57 -31.26 11.82
N ASN A 826 22.83 -32.37 11.97
CA ASN A 826 23.38 -33.71 12.07
C ASN A 826 23.60 -34.40 10.71
N PHE A 827 23.18 -33.78 9.60
CA PHE A 827 23.39 -34.31 8.24
C PHE A 827 24.55 -33.60 7.54
N VAL A 828 25.28 -34.33 6.69
CA VAL A 828 26.36 -33.77 5.88
C VAL A 828 25.77 -32.71 4.93
N PRO A 829 26.22 -31.43 4.98
CA PRO A 829 25.64 -30.37 4.15
C PRO A 829 25.69 -30.71 2.66
N GLY A 830 24.58 -30.52 1.96
CA GLY A 830 24.44 -30.80 0.53
C GLY A 830 24.15 -32.28 0.17
N SER A 831 24.12 -33.19 1.15
CA SER A 831 23.69 -34.60 0.93
C SER A 831 22.16 -34.73 0.81
N ASP A 832 21.68 -35.83 0.22
CA ASP A 832 20.24 -36.10 0.09
C ASP A 832 19.48 -36.07 1.44
N PRO A 833 19.99 -36.65 2.56
CA PRO A 833 19.36 -36.51 3.87
C PRO A 833 19.32 -35.06 4.41
N TYR A 834 20.36 -34.26 4.12
CA TYR A 834 20.35 -32.83 4.45
C TYR A 834 19.27 -32.10 3.65
N TRP A 835 19.11 -32.40 2.36
CA TRP A 835 18.09 -31.79 1.51
C TRP A 835 16.67 -32.23 1.87
N GLU A 836 16.43 -33.51 2.20
CA GLU A 836 15.12 -33.95 2.71
C GLU A 836 14.78 -33.20 4.01
N CYS A 837 15.73 -33.11 4.93
CA CYS A 837 15.53 -32.36 6.17
C CYS A 837 15.26 -30.86 5.90
N ALA A 838 15.96 -30.25 4.95
CA ALA A 838 15.75 -28.86 4.56
C ALA A 838 14.37 -28.63 3.92
N ILE A 839 13.93 -29.53 3.04
CA ILE A 839 12.57 -29.51 2.46
C ILE A 839 11.53 -29.65 3.59
N ARG A 840 11.65 -30.64 4.49
CA ARG A 840 10.70 -30.79 5.61
C ARG A 840 10.73 -29.61 6.59
N SER A 841 11.86 -28.92 6.73
CA SER A 841 12.02 -27.73 7.59
C SER A 841 11.50 -26.43 6.95
N MET A 842 11.41 -26.36 5.63
CA MET A 842 11.14 -25.10 4.91
C MET A 842 10.29 -25.27 3.63
N VAL A 843 9.42 -26.28 3.58
CA VAL A 843 8.39 -26.39 2.56
C VAL A 843 7.37 -25.27 2.73
N ILE A 844 7.06 -24.59 1.63
CA ILE A 844 6.02 -23.56 1.56
C ILE A 844 4.87 -24.03 0.67
N THR A 845 3.72 -23.37 0.81
CA THR A 845 2.61 -23.40 -0.15
C THR A 845 2.75 -22.20 -1.09
N LEU A 846 2.43 -22.37 -2.37
CA LEU A 846 2.25 -21.24 -3.32
C LEU A 846 0.77 -20.82 -3.49
N HIS A 847 -0.08 -21.29 -2.58
CA HIS A 847 -1.47 -20.89 -2.37
C HIS A 847 -2.40 -21.26 -3.53
N HIS A 848 -2.16 -22.46 -4.07
CA HIS A 848 -2.82 -23.05 -5.23
C HIS A 848 -3.83 -24.13 -4.82
N GLN A 849 -4.60 -23.89 -3.74
CA GLN A 849 -5.55 -24.89 -3.25
C GLN A 849 -6.69 -25.17 -4.26
N ILE A 850 -7.02 -26.46 -4.42
CA ILE A 850 -8.04 -26.97 -5.36
C ILE A 850 -8.78 -28.21 -4.78
N ALA A 851 -9.72 -28.77 -5.54
CA ALA A 851 -10.49 -30.00 -5.28
C ALA A 851 -11.43 -30.02 -4.06
N THR A 852 -11.51 -28.93 -3.29
CA THR A 852 -12.33 -28.88 -2.06
C THR A 852 -13.84 -28.84 -2.30
N CYS A 853 -14.27 -28.51 -3.52
CA CYS A 853 -15.61 -28.70 -4.05
C CYS A 853 -15.53 -29.53 -5.36
N ARG A 854 -14.71 -30.59 -5.35
CA ARG A 854 -14.36 -31.46 -6.49
C ARG A 854 -15.49 -31.62 -7.51
N MET A 855 -15.18 -31.32 -8.77
CA MET A 855 -15.99 -31.71 -9.92
C MET A 855 -15.80 -33.20 -10.23
N GLY A 856 -16.89 -33.92 -10.49
CA GLY A 856 -16.84 -35.33 -10.89
C GLY A 856 -18.16 -35.85 -11.42
N PRO A 857 -18.17 -37.00 -12.12
CA PRO A 857 -19.40 -37.74 -12.41
C PRO A 857 -20.04 -38.26 -11.12
N LEU A 858 -21.33 -38.63 -11.18
CA LEU A 858 -22.09 -39.12 -10.01
C LEU A 858 -21.49 -40.41 -9.40
N SER A 859 -20.64 -41.13 -10.15
CA SER A 859 -19.91 -42.32 -9.71
C SER A 859 -18.62 -42.02 -8.92
N ASP A 860 -18.15 -40.77 -8.89
CA ASP A 860 -17.00 -40.35 -8.08
C ASP A 860 -17.47 -40.05 -6.65
N PRO A 861 -17.07 -40.85 -5.64
CA PRO A 861 -17.57 -40.71 -4.27
C PRO A 861 -17.10 -39.42 -3.58
N TYR A 862 -16.14 -38.69 -4.15
CA TYR A 862 -15.65 -37.41 -3.65
C TYR A 862 -16.25 -36.21 -4.37
N ALA A 863 -17.09 -36.41 -5.39
CA ALA A 863 -17.67 -35.30 -6.15
C ALA A 863 -18.64 -34.46 -5.30
N VAL A 864 -18.55 -33.14 -5.48
CA VAL A 864 -19.42 -32.13 -4.85
C VAL A 864 -20.23 -31.41 -5.91
N VAL A 865 -19.63 -31.16 -7.09
CA VAL A 865 -20.33 -30.62 -8.25
C VAL A 865 -20.23 -31.56 -9.47
N ASP A 866 -21.23 -31.46 -10.33
CA ASP A 866 -21.23 -32.15 -11.63
C ASP A 866 -20.38 -31.42 -12.69
N PRO A 867 -20.19 -31.97 -13.91
CA PRO A 867 -19.41 -31.32 -14.96
C PRO A 867 -19.98 -30.00 -15.50
N GLU A 868 -21.24 -29.65 -15.18
CA GLU A 868 -21.81 -28.30 -15.43
C GLU A 868 -21.70 -27.37 -14.20
N LEU A 869 -20.94 -27.79 -13.18
CA LEU A 869 -20.66 -27.08 -11.92
C LEU A 869 -21.85 -26.95 -10.95
N ARG A 870 -22.91 -27.76 -11.12
CA ARG A 870 -24.08 -27.81 -10.22
C ARG A 870 -23.78 -28.64 -8.99
N VAL A 871 -24.16 -28.18 -7.80
CA VAL A 871 -23.99 -28.93 -6.55
C VAL A 871 -24.95 -30.12 -6.52
N TYR A 872 -24.42 -31.32 -6.30
CA TYR A 872 -25.24 -32.53 -6.28
C TYR A 872 -26.33 -32.47 -5.21
N GLY A 873 -27.56 -32.84 -5.57
CA GLY A 873 -28.70 -32.88 -4.65
C GLY A 873 -29.28 -31.53 -4.21
N VAL A 874 -28.87 -30.40 -4.81
CA VAL A 874 -29.39 -29.05 -4.49
C VAL A 874 -29.71 -28.27 -5.77
N ASP A 875 -30.99 -27.93 -5.99
CA ASP A 875 -31.39 -27.22 -7.22
C ASP A 875 -31.08 -25.71 -7.16
N GLY A 876 -30.57 -25.21 -8.29
CA GLY A 876 -30.14 -23.82 -8.51
C GLY A 876 -29.01 -23.37 -7.60
N LEU A 877 -28.02 -24.24 -7.33
CA LEU A 877 -26.78 -23.92 -6.64
C LEU A 877 -25.57 -24.42 -7.46
N ARG A 878 -24.58 -23.54 -7.70
CA ARG A 878 -23.30 -23.88 -8.36
C ARG A 878 -22.09 -23.44 -7.55
N VAL A 879 -20.94 -24.03 -7.83
CA VAL A 879 -19.62 -23.54 -7.39
C VAL A 879 -18.78 -23.21 -8.62
N VAL A 880 -18.29 -21.98 -8.73
CA VAL A 880 -17.54 -21.49 -9.90
C VAL A 880 -16.30 -20.73 -9.39
N ASP A 881 -15.32 -21.51 -8.93
CA ASP A 881 -13.97 -21.08 -8.55
C ASP A 881 -13.00 -22.29 -8.56
N SER A 882 -11.72 -22.12 -8.17
CA SER A 882 -10.71 -23.18 -8.24
C SER A 882 -10.97 -24.41 -7.36
N SER A 883 -11.92 -24.34 -6.41
CA SER A 883 -12.34 -25.49 -5.58
C SER A 883 -12.84 -26.68 -6.40
N VAL A 884 -13.33 -26.45 -7.62
CA VAL A 884 -13.91 -27.51 -8.47
C VAL A 884 -12.86 -28.30 -9.26
N ILE A 885 -11.66 -27.75 -9.46
CA ILE A 885 -10.58 -28.42 -10.22
C ILE A 885 -10.22 -29.73 -9.49
N PRO A 886 -10.43 -30.92 -10.11
CA PRO A 886 -10.43 -32.16 -9.35
C PRO A 886 -9.04 -32.78 -9.14
N ARG A 887 -8.03 -32.37 -9.90
CA ARG A 887 -6.64 -32.85 -9.77
C ARG A 887 -5.64 -31.73 -10.04
N PRO A 888 -4.39 -31.84 -9.54
CA PRO A 888 -3.32 -30.91 -9.87
C PRO A 888 -3.07 -30.79 -11.37
N THR A 889 -2.48 -29.68 -11.77
CA THR A 889 -2.25 -29.26 -13.17
C THR A 889 -0.93 -28.48 -13.21
N ASN A 890 -0.21 -28.43 -14.34
CA ASN A 890 0.95 -27.55 -14.53
C ASN A 890 0.55 -26.06 -14.68
N ALA A 891 -0.14 -25.51 -13.68
CA ALA A 891 -0.72 -24.16 -13.71
C ALA A 891 -0.70 -23.50 -12.33
N HIS A 892 -0.43 -22.20 -12.32
CA HIS A 892 -0.75 -21.30 -11.21
C HIS A 892 -2.25 -21.02 -11.29
N THR A 893 -3.00 -21.33 -10.24
CA THR A 893 -4.47 -21.51 -10.31
C THR A 893 -5.28 -20.26 -10.67
N ALA A 894 -4.64 -19.08 -10.76
CA ALA A 894 -5.27 -17.82 -11.14
C ALA A 894 -5.87 -17.84 -12.56
N ALA A 895 -5.15 -18.35 -13.56
CA ALA A 895 -5.67 -18.42 -14.93
C ALA A 895 -6.73 -19.53 -15.12
N PRO A 896 -6.56 -20.76 -14.58
CA PRO A 896 -7.65 -21.73 -14.47
C PRO A 896 -8.92 -21.19 -13.81
N ALA A 897 -8.81 -20.40 -12.72
CA ALA A 897 -9.97 -19.80 -12.07
C ALA A 897 -10.73 -18.80 -12.96
N ILE A 898 -10.02 -18.02 -13.80
CA ILE A 898 -10.64 -17.12 -14.78
C ILE A 898 -11.33 -17.91 -15.90
N MET A 899 -10.68 -18.96 -16.41
CA MET A 899 -11.26 -19.89 -17.40
C MET A 899 -12.54 -20.56 -16.88
N ILE A 900 -12.55 -21.00 -15.62
CA ILE A 900 -13.73 -21.55 -14.94
C ILE A 900 -14.84 -20.50 -14.82
N GLY A 901 -14.50 -19.24 -14.56
CA GLY A 901 -15.46 -18.13 -14.54
C GLY A 901 -16.15 -17.91 -15.89
N GLU A 902 -15.36 -17.87 -16.98
CA GLU A 902 -15.86 -17.75 -18.36
C GLU A 902 -16.79 -18.90 -18.75
N LYS A 903 -16.31 -20.13 -18.57
CA LYS A 903 -17.05 -21.34 -18.93
C LYS A 903 -18.30 -21.50 -18.06
N GLY A 904 -18.19 -21.23 -16.75
CA GLY A 904 -19.31 -21.22 -15.83
C GLY A 904 -20.38 -20.21 -16.24
N ALA A 905 -19.99 -18.99 -16.65
CA ALA A 905 -20.94 -17.99 -17.15
C ALA A 905 -21.69 -18.45 -18.41
N ASP A 906 -21.03 -19.16 -19.33
CA ASP A 906 -21.68 -19.68 -20.54
C ASP A 906 -22.53 -20.94 -20.28
N LEU A 907 -22.15 -21.80 -19.32
CA LEU A 907 -22.99 -22.90 -18.81
C LEU A 907 -24.27 -22.40 -18.12
N ILE A 908 -24.16 -21.34 -17.33
CA ILE A 908 -25.30 -20.68 -16.68
C ILE A 908 -26.21 -20.05 -17.75
N LYS A 909 -25.67 -19.34 -18.75
CA LYS A 909 -26.47 -18.84 -19.89
C LYS A 909 -27.20 -19.98 -20.58
N LYS A 910 -26.51 -21.05 -20.99
CA LYS A 910 -27.09 -22.24 -21.63
C LYS A 910 -28.26 -22.82 -20.81
N THR A 911 -28.14 -22.87 -19.49
CA THR A 911 -29.20 -23.35 -18.58
C THR A 911 -30.46 -22.47 -18.62
N TRP A 912 -30.31 -21.16 -18.74
CA TRP A 912 -31.42 -20.19 -18.62
C TRP A 912 -31.88 -19.56 -19.95
N LEU A 913 -31.25 -19.87 -21.08
CA LEU A 913 -31.57 -19.28 -22.40
C LEU A 913 -33.04 -19.49 -22.79
N ASN A 914 -33.58 -20.69 -22.58
CA ASN A 914 -34.98 -21.04 -22.88
C ASN A 914 -36.00 -20.41 -21.91
N VAL A 915 -35.56 -19.47 -21.05
CA VAL A 915 -36.40 -18.67 -20.13
C VAL A 915 -36.25 -17.17 -20.45
N PHE A 916 -35.90 -16.86 -21.70
CA PHE A 916 -35.79 -15.50 -22.27
C PHE A 916 -36.41 -15.39 -23.68
N SER A 917 -36.94 -16.49 -24.23
CA SER A 917 -37.67 -16.59 -25.49
C SER A 917 -39.19 -16.55 -25.24
#